data_AF-A0A2P6TK89-F1
#
_entry.id   AF-A0A2P6TK89-F1
#
_cell.length_a   1.000
_cell.length_b   1.000
_cell.length_c   1.000
_cell.angle_alpha   90.00
_cell.angle_beta   90.00
_cell.angle_gamma   90.00
#
_symmetry.space_group_name_H-M   'P 1'
#
loop_
_entity.id
_entity.type
_entity.pdbx_description
1 polymer ?
#
loop_
_entity_poly.entity_id
_entity_poly.type
_entity_poly.pdbx_seq_one_letter_code
_entity_poly.pdbx_strand_id
1 'polypeptide(L)'
;MVHTRSGLASPAVSRVRGAPPSPQRPPLAPAEDTPLMPAERPTAAGSHLRRAGFVALFCYLAWFVLILGGILAYEGEPILVKSHDLPLHWFDKLFRTLGSALLFALWAVRAGAARLLRWDKQAALVFVPAAIYGVQALIRLVIYQLHVAGYIFTPQRYARDNLSHPPHVMSDHILLASAVHGGLASEALLPLLNWCHAGVPGRAFLRAYSAAAGVLALLVSAECYFTARYFHPPGETILAAGLGLAAFQAPLLCQQQATMAALSVSSRHQPPTSFASLPDDLLLRVLAVVPLADRHASCCLVSKHWYGLVHSPQLLHSLEVTLCEARGQPVRRLRSLAVLVHHHAGTGQLNALRLNHQLPVAGWIPEGEAEADALTGGMLARCNALTGLQLSVNWGVMAGSWLAGMPSLRLLTIQTRGNVHITLPRQQMPPLGELHLESEKNAIVFQPWAGLPPSLSKLCLSGSMHSGLPAEMSTLIELRSLHLESISYAAARSGLTFLPLLRRLEQLHLRGCWPLPRCVSQLTQLRALSLADKNDRFWQRGQHPEGAEQTAAAVRAAVAQLTRLTFLAISDMPGMTAPPPAITALTELRTLYWAGVTDENGESVAPPFAALPGGAWLSGLQTLAAPPNVLLSTAPALGTAAQLHCIGILKSYAVSLEHVAAAIRWAVGCPGLRRLLVEPPEPAIQELCSQAGAAQQLPAGLRIESVEQQHICRVLIEECKATI
;
A
#
# COMPACT_ATOMS: atom_id res chain seq x y z
N MET A 1 -51.66 -16.68 57.21
CA MET A 1 -52.83 -17.52 56.88
C MET A 1 -52.86 -17.70 55.37
N VAL A 2 -52.88 -18.89 54.77
CA VAL A 2 -52.73 -20.26 55.31
C VAL A 2 -51.73 -21.05 54.43
N HIS A 3 -51.13 -22.08 55.00
CA HIS A 3 -50.23 -23.06 54.38
C HIS A 3 -50.94 -24.22 53.67
N THR A 4 -50.32 -24.74 52.60
CA THR A 4 -50.08 -26.17 52.25
C THR A 4 -49.13 -26.16 51.03
N ARG A 5 -47.87 -26.67 51.01
CA ARG A 5 -47.37 -28.07 51.08
C ARG A 5 -48.19 -29.06 50.23
N SER A 6 -47.66 -29.95 49.39
CA SER A 6 -46.28 -30.46 49.20
C SER A 6 -46.21 -31.34 47.94
N GLY A 7 -45.02 -31.59 47.36
CA GLY A 7 -44.87 -32.66 46.34
C GLY A 7 -43.51 -32.71 45.63
N LEU A 8 -42.51 -33.36 46.22
CA LEU A 8 -41.25 -33.73 45.57
C LEU A 8 -41.45 -34.96 44.65
N ALA A 9 -40.92 -34.93 43.43
CA ALA A 9 -40.71 -36.12 42.61
C ALA A 9 -39.39 -36.01 41.84
N SER A 10 -38.49 -36.97 42.06
CA SER A 10 -37.17 -37.05 41.43
C SER A 10 -37.24 -37.83 40.11
N PRO A 11 -36.60 -37.40 39.01
CA PRO A 11 -36.49 -38.23 37.81
C PRO A 11 -35.29 -39.19 37.88
N ALA A 12 -35.57 -40.46 37.60
CA ALA A 12 -34.61 -41.56 37.59
C ALA A 12 -33.39 -41.34 36.67
N VAL A 13 -32.20 -41.66 37.19
CA VAL A 13 -30.96 -41.78 36.40
C VAL A 13 -31.02 -43.07 35.58
N SER A 14 -31.10 -42.97 34.25
CA SER A 14 -31.00 -44.14 33.37
C SER A 14 -29.53 -44.55 33.16
N ARG A 15 -29.21 -45.80 33.50
CA ARG A 15 -27.88 -46.39 33.22
C ARG A 15 -27.75 -46.69 31.72
N VAL A 16 -27.01 -45.85 31.00
CA VAL A 16 -26.55 -46.18 29.64
C VAL A 16 -25.42 -47.21 29.73
N ARG A 17 -25.57 -48.33 29.00
CA ARG A 17 -24.57 -49.41 28.93
C ARG A 17 -23.35 -48.95 28.12
N GLY A 18 -22.17 -49.31 28.61
CA GLY A 18 -20.87 -48.88 28.11
C GLY A 18 -20.61 -49.12 26.62
N ALA A 19 -19.95 -48.12 26.02
CA ALA A 19 -19.26 -48.24 24.75
C ALA A 19 -17.88 -48.93 24.95
N PRO A 20 -17.35 -49.64 23.94
CA PRO A 20 -16.04 -50.28 24.03
C PRO A 20 -14.90 -49.24 24.03
N PRO A 21 -13.74 -49.56 24.66
CA PRO A 21 -12.62 -48.62 24.78
C PRO A 21 -11.98 -48.33 23.41
N SER A 22 -11.75 -47.04 23.13
CA SER A 22 -11.01 -46.60 21.95
C SER A 22 -9.54 -47.06 22.00
N PRO A 23 -8.93 -47.39 20.85
CA PRO A 23 -7.53 -47.80 20.82
C PRO A 23 -6.61 -46.65 21.27
N GLN A 24 -5.66 -46.98 22.15
CA GLN A 24 -4.67 -46.02 22.64
C GLN A 24 -3.86 -45.45 21.48
N ARG A 25 -3.90 -44.12 21.31
CA ARG A 25 -2.96 -43.41 20.43
C ARG A 25 -1.55 -43.57 21.00
N PRO A 26 -0.53 -43.91 20.18
CA PRO A 26 0.85 -43.89 20.63
C PRO A 26 1.25 -42.46 21.05
N PRO A 27 2.20 -42.31 22.00
CA PRO A 27 2.62 -41.00 22.46
C PRO A 27 3.24 -40.22 21.30
N LEU A 28 2.82 -38.95 21.15
CA LEU A 28 3.52 -38.03 20.23
C LEU A 28 4.97 -37.90 20.69
N ALA A 29 5.90 -38.08 19.74
CA ALA A 29 7.29 -37.69 19.93
C ALA A 29 7.36 -36.20 20.31
N PRO A 30 8.34 -35.79 21.14
CA PRO A 30 8.52 -34.38 21.48
C PRO A 30 8.71 -33.57 20.20
N ALA A 31 8.04 -32.41 20.14
CA ALA A 31 8.12 -31.52 18.98
C ALA A 31 9.57 -31.12 18.72
N GLU A 32 10.10 -31.49 17.54
CA GLU A 32 11.38 -30.96 17.08
C GLU A 32 11.29 -29.44 16.99
N ASP A 33 12.28 -28.76 17.57
CA ASP A 33 12.40 -27.31 17.57
C ASP A 33 12.22 -26.74 16.16
N THR A 34 11.13 -26.00 15.96
CA THR A 34 10.87 -25.29 14.70
C THR A 34 12.05 -24.36 14.42
N PRO A 35 12.83 -24.57 13.34
CA PRO A 35 14.07 -23.83 13.15
C PRO A 35 13.75 -22.35 12.95
N LEU A 36 14.21 -21.54 13.91
CA LEU A 36 14.13 -20.08 13.87
C LEU A 36 14.60 -19.57 12.50
N MET A 37 13.69 -18.90 11.80
CA MET A 37 13.95 -18.37 10.45
C MET A 37 15.24 -17.55 10.44
N PRO A 38 16.24 -17.90 9.63
CA PRO A 38 17.48 -17.15 9.59
C PRO A 38 17.21 -15.76 9.03
N ALA A 39 17.43 -14.73 9.85
CA ALA A 39 17.33 -13.33 9.45
C ALA A 39 18.05 -13.07 8.12
N GLU A 40 17.46 -12.20 7.29
CA GLU A 40 17.95 -11.85 5.95
C GLU A 40 19.47 -11.67 5.93
N ARG A 41 20.17 -12.67 5.39
CA ARG A 41 21.63 -12.57 5.25
C ARG A 41 21.92 -11.59 4.12
N PRO A 42 22.57 -10.44 4.39
CA PRO A 42 22.94 -9.51 3.34
C PRO A 42 23.76 -10.26 2.28
N THR A 43 23.44 -10.04 1.01
CA THR A 43 24.04 -10.77 -0.11
C THR A 43 25.56 -10.78 0.03
N ALA A 44 26.18 -11.97 -0.09
CA ALA A 44 27.58 -12.16 0.27
C ALA A 44 28.51 -11.13 -0.39
N ALA A 45 28.25 -10.80 -1.67
CA ALA A 45 28.92 -9.75 -2.42
C ALA A 45 28.88 -8.37 -1.74
N GLY A 46 27.72 -7.93 -1.24
CA GLY A 46 27.57 -6.67 -0.52
C GLY A 46 28.36 -6.64 0.79
N SER A 47 28.45 -7.78 1.49
CA SER A 47 29.28 -7.91 2.69
C SER A 47 30.79 -7.80 2.39
N HIS A 48 31.24 -8.32 1.24
CA HIS A 48 32.63 -8.24 0.81
C HIS A 48 33.02 -6.83 0.39
N LEU A 49 32.17 -6.11 -0.36
CA LEU A 49 32.43 -4.71 -0.74
C LEU A 49 32.61 -3.80 0.48
N ARG A 50 31.78 -3.98 1.53
CA ARG A 50 31.90 -3.21 2.79
C ARG A 50 33.22 -3.51 3.52
N ARG A 51 33.63 -4.78 3.60
CA ARG A 51 34.91 -5.17 4.22
C ARG A 51 36.11 -4.61 3.46
N ALA A 52 36.06 -4.64 2.13
CA ALA A 52 37.08 -4.05 1.27
C ALA A 52 37.22 -2.55 1.55
N GLY A 53 36.12 -1.79 1.48
CA GLY A 53 36.11 -0.36 1.79
C GLY A 53 36.61 -0.02 3.21
N PHE A 54 36.28 -0.86 4.21
CA PHE A 54 36.77 -0.70 5.58
C PHE A 54 38.30 -0.84 5.69
N VAL A 55 38.91 -1.81 4.98
CA VAL A 55 40.38 -2.00 4.98
C VAL A 55 41.11 -0.80 4.39
N ALA A 56 40.61 -0.26 3.28
CA ALA A 56 41.18 0.95 2.68
C ALA A 56 41.05 2.17 3.62
N LEU A 57 39.84 2.41 4.13
CA LEU A 57 39.56 3.51 5.05
C LEU A 57 40.43 3.42 6.32
N PHE A 58 40.62 2.22 6.87
CA PHE A 58 41.47 1.99 8.02
C PHE A 58 42.94 2.39 7.75
N CYS A 59 43.50 2.03 6.60
CA CYS A 59 44.88 2.42 6.24
C CYS A 59 45.02 3.95 6.14
N TYR A 60 44.13 4.62 5.39
CA TYR A 60 44.14 6.08 5.28
C TYR A 60 43.94 6.77 6.63
N LEU A 61 43.02 6.29 7.46
CA LEU A 61 42.79 6.84 8.80
C LEU A 61 43.99 6.64 9.73
N ALA A 62 44.64 5.46 9.69
CA ALA A 62 45.82 5.19 10.49
C ALA A 62 46.97 6.15 10.16
N TRP A 63 47.19 6.45 8.87
CA TRP A 63 48.18 7.43 8.43
C TRP A 63 47.90 8.84 8.97
N PHE A 64 46.66 9.33 8.85
CA PHE A 64 46.27 10.63 9.40
C PHE A 64 46.37 10.70 10.93
N VAL A 65 45.91 9.66 11.64
CA VAL A 65 45.96 9.59 13.11
C VAL A 65 47.40 9.55 13.61
N LEU A 66 48.28 8.81 12.94
CA LEU A 66 49.69 8.73 13.30
C LEU A 66 50.46 10.03 12.99
N ILE A 67 50.21 10.69 11.86
CA ILE A 67 50.78 12.03 11.62
C ILE A 67 50.28 13.05 12.66
N LEU A 68 48.97 13.07 12.95
CA LEU A 68 48.42 13.98 13.95
C LEU A 68 48.95 13.69 15.36
N GLY A 69 49.12 12.41 15.71
CA GLY A 69 49.77 12.00 16.95
C GLY A 69 51.23 12.44 17.03
N GLY A 70 51.95 12.45 15.91
CA GLY A 70 53.31 12.97 15.83
C GLY A 70 53.36 14.49 16.02
N ILE A 71 52.47 15.23 15.37
CA ILE A 71 52.28 16.68 15.54
C ILE A 71 51.96 17.04 17.00
N LEU A 72 51.04 16.31 17.63
CA LEU A 72 50.63 16.56 19.03
C LEU A 72 51.70 16.18 20.04
N ALA A 73 52.59 15.25 19.69
CA ALA A 73 53.74 14.84 20.49
C ALA A 73 55.03 15.59 20.14
N TYR A 74 54.97 16.62 19.29
CA TYR A 74 56.13 17.36 18.79
C TYR A 74 56.92 18.01 19.93
N GLU A 75 58.23 17.74 20.00
CA GLU A 75 59.03 18.02 21.22
C GLU A 75 59.75 19.39 21.21
N GLY A 76 59.52 20.24 20.20
CA GLY A 76 60.05 21.62 20.16
C GLY A 76 61.12 21.84 19.10
N GLU A 77 62.20 22.55 19.41
CA GLU A 77 63.35 22.63 18.49
C GLU A 77 63.89 21.22 18.19
N PRO A 78 64.38 20.93 16.97
CA PRO A 78 64.78 19.59 16.57
C PRO A 78 65.88 19.06 17.50
N ILE A 79 65.46 18.19 18.42
CA ILE A 79 66.32 17.58 19.42
C ILE A 79 67.40 16.76 18.69
N LEU A 80 68.63 16.77 19.21
CA LEU A 80 69.78 16.03 18.69
C LEU A 80 69.67 14.49 18.81
N VAL A 81 68.45 13.93 18.71
CA VAL A 81 68.20 12.50 18.53
C VAL A 81 68.75 12.11 17.17
N LYS A 82 69.80 11.30 17.15
CA LYS A 82 70.38 10.83 15.88
C LYS A 82 69.40 9.87 15.25
N SER A 83 69.23 9.91 13.93
CA SER A 83 68.22 9.09 13.25
C SER A 83 68.37 7.58 13.50
N HIS A 84 69.57 7.10 13.86
CA HIS A 84 69.79 5.70 14.22
C HIS A 84 69.27 5.26 15.58
N ASP A 85 69.00 6.19 16.48
CA ASP A 85 68.43 5.93 17.80
C ASP A 85 66.90 5.81 17.76
N LEU A 86 66.28 6.18 16.63
CA LEU A 86 64.83 6.14 16.46
C LEU A 86 64.31 4.72 16.20
N PRO A 87 63.14 4.37 16.78
CA PRO A 87 62.39 3.20 16.34
C PRO A 87 62.15 3.28 14.83
N LEU A 88 62.27 2.14 14.14
CA LEU A 88 62.12 2.02 12.68
C LEU A 88 63.22 2.67 11.81
N HIS A 89 64.39 3.09 12.32
CA HIS A 89 65.51 3.55 11.46
C HIS A 89 65.89 2.57 10.32
N TRP A 90 65.83 1.27 10.58
CA TRP A 90 66.06 0.24 9.57
C TRP A 90 65.02 0.29 8.43
N PHE A 91 63.79 0.67 8.76
CA PHE A 91 62.69 0.82 7.81
C PHE A 91 62.78 2.15 7.07
N ASP A 92 63.19 3.25 7.72
CA ASP A 92 63.53 4.51 7.05
C ASP A 92 64.63 4.29 6.00
N LYS A 93 65.72 3.60 6.34
CA LYS A 93 66.75 3.20 5.35
C LYS A 93 66.15 2.45 4.17
N LEU A 94 65.36 1.40 4.43
CA LEU A 94 64.67 0.61 3.40
C LEU A 94 63.76 1.50 2.52
N PHE A 95 63.03 2.43 3.16
CA PHE A 95 62.09 3.34 2.52
C PHE A 95 62.77 4.42 1.66
N ARG A 96 63.94 4.91 2.10
CA ARG A 96 64.80 5.80 1.30
C ARG A 96 65.39 5.07 0.09
N THR A 97 65.87 3.83 0.27
CA THR A 97 66.50 3.06 -0.82
C THR A 97 65.49 2.56 -1.85
N LEU A 98 64.35 2.02 -1.42
CA LEU A 98 63.36 1.42 -2.33
C LEU A 98 62.24 2.40 -2.71
N GLY A 99 61.74 3.22 -1.78
CA GLY A 99 60.67 4.20 -2.03
C GLY A 99 59.50 3.62 -2.84
N SER A 100 59.21 4.23 -3.99
CA SER A 100 58.14 3.78 -4.89
C SER A 100 58.41 2.41 -5.56
N ALA A 101 59.64 1.89 -5.58
CA ALA A 101 59.92 0.55 -6.10
C ALA A 101 59.22 -0.56 -5.30
N LEU A 102 58.92 -0.31 -4.02
CA LEU A 102 58.12 -1.22 -3.19
C LEU A 102 56.70 -1.43 -3.77
N LEU A 103 56.09 -0.37 -4.32
CA LEU A 103 54.78 -0.45 -4.99
C LEU A 103 54.86 -1.28 -6.27
N PHE A 104 55.94 -1.13 -7.04
CA PHE A 104 56.16 -1.92 -8.25
C PHE A 104 56.40 -3.40 -7.96
N ALA A 105 57.11 -3.74 -6.86
CA ALA A 105 57.29 -5.12 -6.43
C ALA A 105 55.96 -5.77 -6.06
N LEU A 106 55.13 -5.09 -5.25
CA LEU A 106 53.78 -5.56 -4.91
C LEU A 106 52.90 -5.68 -6.16
N TRP A 107 52.88 -4.66 -7.02
CA TRP A 107 52.13 -4.70 -8.28
C TRP A 107 52.57 -5.88 -9.16
N ALA A 108 53.87 -6.14 -9.30
CA ALA A 108 54.38 -7.25 -10.11
C ALA A 108 53.91 -8.61 -9.56
N VAL A 109 53.89 -8.79 -8.24
CA VAL A 109 53.32 -9.98 -7.59
C VAL A 109 51.83 -10.12 -7.90
N ARG A 110 51.05 -9.03 -7.86
CA ARG A 110 49.61 -9.05 -8.20
C ARG A 110 49.36 -9.28 -9.69
N ALA A 111 50.17 -8.71 -10.57
CA ALA A 111 50.10 -8.93 -12.01
C ALA A 111 50.44 -10.39 -12.38
N GLY A 112 51.47 -10.96 -11.76
CA GLY A 112 51.80 -12.37 -11.87
C GLY A 112 50.67 -13.27 -11.39
N ALA A 113 50.09 -12.99 -10.22
CA ALA A 113 48.94 -13.72 -9.70
C ALA A 113 47.70 -13.61 -10.61
N ALA A 114 47.41 -12.43 -11.14
CA ALA A 114 46.31 -12.23 -12.08
C ALA A 114 46.46 -13.08 -13.35
N ARG A 115 47.69 -13.17 -13.89
CA ARG A 115 48.01 -14.02 -15.05
C ARG A 115 47.92 -15.52 -14.72
N LEU A 116 48.44 -15.95 -13.57
CA LEU A 116 48.38 -17.34 -13.12
C LEU A 116 46.94 -17.81 -12.84
N LEU A 117 46.09 -16.92 -12.31
CA LEU A 117 44.69 -17.18 -11.97
C LEU A 117 43.71 -16.86 -13.13
N ARG A 118 44.23 -16.54 -14.33
CA ARG A 118 43.47 -16.23 -15.56
C ARG A 118 42.42 -15.12 -15.38
N TRP A 119 42.79 -14.01 -14.73
CA TRP A 119 41.94 -12.82 -14.58
C TRP A 119 41.99 -11.89 -15.80
N ASP A 120 42.06 -12.47 -17.00
CA ASP A 120 42.37 -11.76 -18.24
C ASP A 120 41.33 -10.68 -18.61
N LYS A 121 40.08 -10.83 -18.12
CA LYS A 121 39.00 -9.85 -18.29
C LYS A 121 39.13 -8.59 -17.41
N GLN A 122 40.15 -8.50 -16.57
CA GLN A 122 40.33 -7.42 -15.59
C GLN A 122 41.64 -6.62 -15.76
N ALA A 123 42.17 -6.54 -16.98
CA ALA A 123 43.39 -5.79 -17.29
C ALA A 123 43.41 -4.37 -16.67
N ALA A 124 42.29 -3.64 -16.70
CA ALA A 124 42.18 -2.31 -16.10
C ALA A 124 42.50 -2.25 -14.59
N LEU A 125 42.14 -3.29 -13.82
CA LEU A 125 42.48 -3.39 -12.39
C LEU A 125 43.98 -3.56 -12.14
N VAL A 126 44.72 -4.07 -13.12
CA VAL A 126 46.16 -4.31 -13.02
C VAL A 126 46.95 -3.10 -13.54
N PHE A 127 46.58 -2.55 -14.70
CA PHE A 127 47.38 -1.51 -15.37
C PHE A 127 47.10 -0.08 -14.86
N VAL A 128 45.86 0.27 -14.51
CA VAL A 128 45.55 1.66 -14.08
C VAL A 128 46.30 2.03 -12.79
N PRO A 129 46.34 1.19 -11.72
CA PRO A 129 47.11 1.50 -10.53
C PRO A 129 48.61 1.63 -10.82
N ALA A 130 49.18 0.78 -11.70
CA ALA A 130 50.58 0.85 -12.08
C ALA A 130 50.95 2.14 -12.83
N ALA A 131 50.07 2.61 -13.72
CA ALA A 131 50.25 3.88 -14.40
C ALA A 131 50.26 5.04 -13.39
N ILE A 132 49.35 5.01 -12.41
CA ILE A 132 49.35 5.98 -11.31
C ILE A 132 50.66 5.88 -10.51
N TYR A 133 51.09 4.69 -10.07
CA TYR A 133 52.35 4.52 -9.33
C TYR A 133 53.57 5.01 -10.12
N GLY A 134 53.58 4.85 -11.46
CA GLY A 134 54.62 5.41 -12.34
C GLY A 134 54.64 6.94 -12.36
N VAL A 135 53.48 7.57 -12.50
CA VAL A 135 53.36 9.03 -12.41
C VAL A 135 53.79 9.52 -11.02
N GLN A 136 53.37 8.85 -9.95
CA GLN A 136 53.75 9.20 -8.58
C GLN A 136 55.25 9.02 -8.32
N ALA A 137 55.86 7.96 -8.83
CA ALA A 137 57.30 7.71 -8.75
C ALA A 137 58.11 8.75 -9.53
N LEU A 138 57.63 9.18 -10.70
CA LEU A 138 58.25 10.24 -11.49
C LEU A 138 58.16 11.59 -10.77
N ILE A 139 56.98 11.96 -10.24
CA ILE A 139 56.80 13.18 -9.44
C ILE A 139 57.71 13.15 -8.20
N ARG A 140 57.76 12.01 -7.48
CA ARG A 140 58.69 11.81 -6.35
C ARG A 140 60.15 12.02 -6.77
N LEU A 141 60.57 11.45 -7.90
CA LEU A 141 61.93 11.59 -8.40
C LEU A 141 62.25 13.06 -8.73
N VAL A 142 61.34 13.78 -9.40
CA VAL A 142 61.52 15.20 -9.73
C VAL A 142 61.61 16.05 -8.46
N ILE A 143 60.71 15.87 -7.49
CA ILE A 143 60.75 16.58 -6.19
C ILE A 143 62.07 16.30 -5.47
N TYR A 144 62.51 15.04 -5.42
CA TYR A 144 63.78 14.67 -4.80
C TYR A 144 64.99 15.29 -5.50
N GLN A 145 65.03 15.29 -6.84
CA GLN A 145 66.12 15.93 -7.59
C GLN A 145 66.13 17.46 -7.42
N LEU A 146 64.97 18.11 -7.40
CA LEU A 146 64.86 19.54 -7.12
C LEU A 146 65.29 19.87 -5.67
N HIS A 147 65.05 18.97 -4.73
CA HIS A 147 65.50 19.12 -3.34
C HIS A 147 67.02 18.97 -3.23
N VAL A 148 67.60 17.90 -3.79
CA VAL A 148 69.06 17.64 -3.79
C VAL A 148 69.83 18.74 -4.54
N ALA A 149 69.30 19.24 -5.64
CA ALA A 149 69.86 20.37 -6.37
C ALA A 149 69.65 21.73 -5.68
N GLY A 150 68.91 21.78 -4.57
CA GLY A 150 68.68 23.00 -3.81
C GLY A 150 67.80 24.04 -4.51
N TYR A 151 66.90 23.62 -5.42
CA TYR A 151 65.89 24.51 -5.99
C TYR A 151 64.65 24.64 -5.09
N ILE A 152 64.36 23.62 -4.29
CA ILE A 152 63.28 23.61 -3.31
C ILE A 152 63.81 23.16 -1.94
N PHE A 153 63.26 23.74 -0.88
CA PHE A 153 63.64 23.52 0.52
C PHE A 153 65.10 23.87 0.85
N THR A 154 65.71 24.76 0.06
CA THR A 154 67.09 25.23 0.29
C THR A 154 67.18 26.15 1.51
N PRO A 155 68.05 25.85 2.48
CA PRO A 155 68.17 26.66 3.68
C PRO A 155 68.74 28.07 3.47
N GLN A 156 69.51 28.29 2.39
CA GLN A 156 70.27 29.53 2.16
C GLN A 156 69.42 30.81 2.01
N ARG A 157 68.10 30.70 1.76
CA ARG A 157 67.19 31.87 1.75
C ARG A 157 66.64 32.26 3.13
N TYR A 158 66.78 31.40 4.14
CA TYR A 158 66.32 31.64 5.52
C TYR A 158 67.45 31.91 6.52
N ALA A 159 68.72 31.81 6.08
CA ALA A 159 69.92 32.01 6.88
C ALA A 159 70.22 33.49 7.20
N ARG A 160 69.22 34.28 7.61
CA ARG A 160 69.41 35.72 7.93
C ARG A 160 69.72 36.01 9.39
N ASP A 161 69.52 35.06 10.30
CA ASP A 161 69.86 35.14 11.72
C ASP A 161 70.55 33.84 12.20
N ASN A 162 71.40 33.97 13.23
CA ASN A 162 72.40 33.00 13.76
C ASN A 162 71.89 31.62 14.27
N LEU A 163 70.87 31.01 13.67
CA LEU A 163 70.47 29.63 13.95
C LEU A 163 71.48 28.64 13.36
N SER A 164 72.08 27.81 14.21
CA SER A 164 73.14 26.86 13.84
C SER A 164 72.70 25.74 12.89
N HIS A 165 71.39 25.53 12.77
CA HIS A 165 70.78 24.63 11.80
C HIS A 165 69.66 25.38 11.07
N PRO A 166 69.77 25.55 9.74
CA PRO A 166 68.76 26.29 9.00
C PRO A 166 67.53 25.41 8.76
N PRO A 167 66.30 25.96 8.87
CA PRO A 167 65.09 25.16 8.82
C PRO A 167 64.90 24.51 7.44
N HIS A 168 64.64 23.20 7.43
CA HIS A 168 64.02 22.55 6.28
C HIS A 168 62.62 23.16 6.08
N VAL A 169 62.23 23.40 4.82
CA VAL A 169 61.01 24.17 4.50
C VAL A 169 59.83 23.26 4.11
N MET A 170 60.07 21.98 3.86
CA MET A 170 59.02 20.97 3.76
C MET A 170 59.57 19.56 4.01
N SER A 171 58.80 18.74 4.74
CA SER A 171 59.12 17.33 4.94
C SER A 171 58.91 16.55 3.64
N ASP A 172 60.01 16.34 2.92
CA ASP A 172 60.05 15.43 1.78
C ASP A 172 59.66 14.02 2.23
N HIS A 173 60.06 13.59 3.43
CA HIS A 173 59.62 12.36 4.06
C HIS A 173 58.08 12.23 4.11
N ILE A 174 57.37 13.14 4.79
CA ILE A 174 55.90 13.05 4.92
C ILE A 174 55.19 13.18 3.56
N LEU A 175 55.67 14.08 2.70
CA LEU A 175 55.13 14.27 1.35
C LEU A 175 55.30 13.00 0.49
N LEU A 176 56.50 12.42 0.45
CA LEU A 176 56.83 11.27 -0.40
C LEU A 176 56.34 9.94 0.21
N ALA A 177 56.19 9.87 1.54
CA ALA A 177 55.53 8.79 2.24
C ALA A 177 54.03 8.72 1.92
N SER A 178 53.36 9.87 1.73
CA SER A 178 51.95 9.88 1.34
C SER A 178 51.68 9.13 0.02
N ALA A 179 52.63 9.15 -0.94
CA ALA A 179 52.55 8.43 -2.20
C ALA A 179 52.67 6.92 -2.02
N VAL A 180 53.67 6.47 -1.26
CA VAL A 180 53.85 5.03 -0.98
C VAL A 180 52.72 4.51 -0.10
N HIS A 181 52.30 5.28 0.91
CA HIS A 181 51.14 4.95 1.73
C HIS A 181 49.86 4.80 0.89
N GLY A 182 49.56 5.76 0.01
CA GLY A 182 48.40 5.68 -0.89
C GLY A 182 48.44 4.45 -1.79
N GLY A 183 49.60 4.13 -2.37
CA GLY A 183 49.78 2.92 -3.16
C GLY A 183 49.59 1.64 -2.34
N LEU A 184 50.14 1.56 -1.13
CA LEU A 184 49.99 0.40 -0.24
C LEU A 184 48.54 0.20 0.22
N ALA A 185 47.82 1.27 0.56
CA ALA A 185 46.39 1.22 0.85
C ALA A 185 45.56 0.72 -0.37
N SER A 186 45.96 1.11 -1.58
CA SER A 186 45.35 0.63 -2.82
C SER A 186 45.63 -0.85 -3.08
N GLU A 187 46.86 -1.31 -2.88
CA GLU A 187 47.24 -2.73 -2.99
C GLU A 187 46.63 -3.59 -1.88
N ALA A 188 46.31 -3.03 -0.71
CA ALA A 188 45.51 -3.72 0.30
C ALA A 188 44.05 -3.93 -0.16
N LEU A 189 43.47 -2.97 -0.91
CA LEU A 189 42.08 -2.96 -1.34
C LEU A 189 41.78 -3.81 -2.59
N LEU A 190 42.54 -3.59 -3.68
CA LEU A 190 42.26 -4.17 -5.00
C LEU A 190 42.11 -5.72 -5.00
N PRO A 191 42.91 -6.50 -4.24
CA PRO A 191 42.71 -7.95 -4.07
C PRO A 191 41.35 -8.33 -3.50
N LEU A 192 40.82 -7.54 -2.55
CA LEU A 192 39.55 -7.82 -1.88
C LEU A 192 38.34 -7.57 -2.78
N LEU A 193 38.49 -6.73 -3.81
CA LEU A 193 37.46 -6.55 -4.84
C LEU A 193 37.38 -7.78 -5.76
N ASN A 194 38.49 -8.48 -5.99
CA ASN A 194 38.53 -9.73 -6.76
C ASN A 194 38.18 -10.99 -5.94
N TRP A 195 37.98 -10.83 -4.62
CA TRP A 195 37.67 -11.91 -3.67
C TRP A 195 36.55 -12.85 -4.13
N CYS A 196 35.46 -12.27 -4.64
CA CYS A 196 34.26 -13.00 -5.02
C CYS A 196 34.48 -13.89 -6.26
N HIS A 197 35.41 -13.53 -7.14
CA HIS A 197 35.72 -14.24 -8.37
C HIS A 197 36.87 -15.25 -8.23
N ALA A 198 37.64 -15.18 -7.14
CA ALA A 198 38.71 -16.11 -6.87
C ALA A 198 38.19 -17.47 -6.36
N GLY A 199 38.72 -18.57 -6.91
CA GLY A 199 38.61 -19.90 -6.32
C GLY A 199 39.34 -19.99 -4.97
N VAL A 200 39.12 -21.08 -4.23
CA VAL A 200 39.66 -21.29 -2.87
C VAL A 200 41.16 -20.96 -2.72
N PRO A 201 42.09 -21.45 -3.57
CA PRO A 201 43.52 -21.11 -3.42
C PRO A 201 43.81 -19.62 -3.68
N GLY A 202 43.11 -19.01 -4.65
CA GLY A 202 43.23 -17.57 -4.91
C GLY A 202 42.78 -16.72 -3.71
N ARG A 203 41.72 -17.13 -3.00
CA ARG A 203 41.26 -16.45 -1.78
C ARG A 203 42.32 -16.43 -0.68
N ALA A 204 43.03 -17.54 -0.44
CA ALA A 204 44.09 -17.59 0.57
C ALA A 204 45.23 -16.61 0.23
N PHE A 205 45.69 -16.63 -1.02
CA PHE A 205 46.71 -15.71 -1.53
C PHE A 205 46.29 -14.24 -1.38
N LEU A 206 45.05 -13.88 -1.74
CA LEU A 206 44.58 -12.49 -1.67
C LEU A 206 44.49 -11.96 -0.22
N ARG A 207 44.22 -12.82 0.78
CA ARG A 207 44.33 -12.38 2.20
C ARG A 207 45.77 -12.08 2.58
N ALA A 208 46.68 -13.00 2.27
CA ALA A 208 48.09 -12.85 2.62
C ALA A 208 48.68 -11.59 1.96
N TYR A 209 48.36 -11.35 0.69
CA TYR A 209 48.77 -10.17 -0.05
C TYR A 209 48.18 -8.87 0.55
N SER A 210 46.86 -8.80 0.77
CA SER A 210 46.22 -7.61 1.38
C SER A 210 46.74 -7.33 2.79
N ALA A 211 47.01 -8.37 3.58
CA ALA A 211 47.59 -8.24 4.91
C ALA A 211 49.02 -7.70 4.83
N ALA A 212 49.86 -8.22 3.93
CA ALA A 212 51.23 -7.72 3.74
C ALA A 212 51.26 -6.25 3.30
N ALA A 213 50.41 -5.86 2.34
CA ALA A 213 50.26 -4.47 1.91
C ALA A 213 49.78 -3.55 3.05
N GLY A 214 48.80 -4.00 3.85
CA GLY A 214 48.31 -3.28 5.03
C GLY A 214 49.36 -3.12 6.13
N VAL A 215 50.17 -4.15 6.42
CA VAL A 215 51.28 -4.05 7.38
C VAL A 215 52.33 -3.05 6.90
N LEU A 216 52.70 -3.07 5.62
CA LEU A 216 53.61 -2.07 5.05
C LEU A 216 53.03 -0.65 5.14
N ALA A 217 51.72 -0.47 4.91
CA ALA A 217 51.06 0.83 5.06
C ALA A 217 51.13 1.36 6.50
N LEU A 218 50.94 0.49 7.48
CA LEU A 218 51.09 0.82 8.91
C LEU A 218 52.54 1.16 9.29
N LEU A 219 53.53 0.46 8.73
CA LEU A 219 54.95 0.78 8.96
C LEU A 219 55.34 2.15 8.38
N VAL A 220 54.87 2.49 7.15
CA VAL A 220 55.03 3.84 6.59
C VAL A 220 54.33 4.89 7.46
N SER A 221 53.14 4.59 7.98
CA SER A 221 52.41 5.50 8.88
C SER A 221 53.13 5.72 10.21
N ALA A 222 53.78 4.69 10.75
CA ALA A 222 54.57 4.78 11.98
C ALA A 222 55.89 5.54 11.77
N GLU A 223 56.54 5.38 10.60
CA GLU A 223 57.66 6.24 10.21
C GLU A 223 57.22 7.70 10.13
N CYS A 224 56.09 8.00 9.47
CA CYS A 224 55.54 9.35 9.41
C CYS A 224 55.24 9.96 10.80
N TYR A 225 54.82 9.16 11.80
CA TYR A 225 54.68 9.62 13.18
C TYR A 225 56.01 10.10 13.77
N PHE A 226 57.08 9.30 13.64
CA PHE A 226 58.41 9.68 14.14
C PHE A 226 58.97 10.88 13.38
N THR A 227 58.74 10.95 12.08
CA THR A 227 59.17 12.06 11.24
C THR A 227 58.45 13.37 11.61
N ALA A 228 57.14 13.32 11.84
CA ALA A 228 56.35 14.44 12.34
C ALA A 228 56.70 14.85 13.78
N ARG A 229 57.08 13.91 14.66
CA ARG A 229 57.39 14.19 16.08
C ARG A 229 58.74 14.87 16.30
N TYR A 230 59.77 14.43 15.56
CA TYR A 230 61.17 14.77 15.89
C TYR A 230 61.86 15.72 14.90
N PHE A 231 61.38 15.85 13.65
CA PHE A 231 62.15 16.54 12.60
C PHE A 231 61.47 17.76 11.97
N HIS A 232 60.13 17.86 12.01
CA HIS A 232 59.41 18.91 11.26
C HIS A 232 58.34 19.62 12.11
N PRO A 233 58.34 20.96 12.16
CA PRO A 233 57.30 21.75 12.81
C PRO A 233 55.88 21.35 12.40
N PRO A 234 54.88 21.49 13.30
CA PRO A 234 53.47 21.19 13.03
C PRO A 234 52.93 21.75 11.71
N GLY A 235 53.18 23.04 11.42
CA GLY A 235 52.66 23.70 10.21
C GLY A 235 53.24 23.14 8.91
N GLU A 236 54.53 22.77 8.92
CA GLU A 236 55.22 22.16 7.80
C GLU A 236 54.70 20.73 7.54
N THR A 237 54.55 19.95 8.62
CA THR A 237 53.96 18.61 8.57
C THR A 237 52.54 18.63 8.02
N ILE A 238 51.70 19.58 8.45
CA ILE A 238 50.32 19.75 7.95
C ILE A 238 50.32 20.09 6.45
N LEU A 239 51.20 21.00 6.01
CA LEU A 239 51.32 21.37 4.60
C LEU A 239 51.79 20.20 3.73
N ALA A 240 52.82 19.48 4.17
CA ALA A 240 53.35 18.29 3.48
C ALA A 240 52.30 17.17 3.38
N ALA A 241 51.57 16.91 4.47
CA ALA A 241 50.49 15.92 4.48
C ALA A 241 49.31 16.32 3.57
N GLY A 242 48.93 17.61 3.56
CA GLY A 242 47.86 18.14 2.71
C GLY A 242 48.20 18.08 1.21
N LEU A 243 49.41 18.51 0.84
CA LEU A 243 49.91 18.38 -0.53
C LEU A 243 50.06 16.92 -0.95
N GLY A 244 50.50 16.05 -0.02
CA GLY A 244 50.63 14.62 -0.25
C GLY A 244 49.29 13.91 -0.48
N LEU A 245 48.27 14.25 0.31
CA LEU A 245 46.90 13.81 0.10
C LEU A 245 46.42 14.21 -1.31
N ALA A 246 46.58 15.48 -1.69
CA ALA A 246 46.07 16.01 -2.95
C ALA A 246 46.79 15.44 -4.17
N ALA A 247 48.13 15.39 -4.16
CA ALA A 247 48.94 14.95 -5.30
C ALA A 247 48.95 13.43 -5.48
N PHE A 248 48.88 12.65 -4.39
CA PHE A 248 49.13 11.20 -4.46
C PHE A 248 47.98 10.32 -3.95
N GLN A 249 47.35 10.66 -2.82
CA GLN A 249 46.30 9.78 -2.26
C GLN A 249 44.93 9.98 -2.95
N ALA A 250 44.55 11.22 -3.27
CA ALA A 250 43.26 11.53 -3.89
C ALA A 250 43.06 10.87 -5.28
N PRO A 251 44.04 10.85 -6.21
CA PRO A 251 43.90 10.13 -7.48
C PRO A 251 43.62 8.64 -7.31
N LEU A 252 44.26 8.00 -6.32
CA LEU A 252 44.02 6.59 -6.01
C LEU A 252 42.64 6.36 -5.38
N LEU A 253 42.21 7.20 -4.44
CA LEU A 253 40.87 7.14 -3.86
C LEU A 253 39.76 7.27 -4.93
N CYS A 254 39.90 8.22 -5.86
CA CYS A 254 38.97 8.37 -6.98
C CYS A 254 38.94 7.12 -7.89
N GLN A 255 40.11 6.54 -8.20
CA GLN A 255 40.22 5.31 -8.99
C GLN A 255 39.57 4.10 -8.27
N GLN A 256 39.73 4.00 -6.95
CA GLN A 256 39.12 2.96 -6.13
C GLN A 256 37.59 3.11 -6.08
N GLN A 257 37.07 4.33 -5.89
CA GLN A 257 35.64 4.61 -5.91
C GLN A 257 35.01 4.30 -7.28
N ALA A 258 35.62 4.75 -8.38
CA ALA A 258 35.17 4.45 -9.73
C ALA A 258 35.13 2.92 -9.99
N THR A 259 36.13 2.20 -9.48
CA THR A 259 36.19 0.73 -9.55
C THR A 259 35.04 0.07 -8.76
N MET A 260 34.80 0.49 -7.51
CA MET A 260 33.70 -0.02 -6.70
C MET A 260 32.33 0.27 -7.32
N ALA A 261 32.15 1.45 -7.91
CA ALA A 261 30.94 1.81 -8.64
C ALA A 261 30.75 0.89 -9.86
N ALA A 262 31.77 0.72 -10.71
CA ALA A 262 31.71 -0.15 -11.88
C ALA A 262 31.36 -1.61 -11.52
N LEU A 263 31.95 -2.15 -10.45
CA LEU A 263 31.63 -3.50 -9.96
C LEU A 263 30.18 -3.60 -9.45
N SER A 264 29.67 -2.55 -8.77
CA SER A 264 28.28 -2.52 -8.32
C SER A 264 27.28 -2.49 -9.47
N VAL A 265 27.57 -1.75 -10.56
CA VAL A 265 26.74 -1.74 -11.78
C VAL A 265 26.80 -3.08 -12.51
N SER A 266 27.99 -3.66 -12.67
CA SER A 266 28.17 -4.96 -13.34
C SER A 266 27.40 -6.09 -12.61
N SER A 267 27.32 -6.05 -11.27
CA SER A 267 26.50 -7.00 -10.49
C SER A 267 24.98 -6.87 -10.70
N ARG A 268 24.48 -5.74 -11.25
CA ARG A 268 23.06 -5.51 -11.52
C ARG A 268 22.61 -5.89 -12.93
N HIS A 269 23.53 -6.29 -13.81
CA HIS A 269 23.26 -6.43 -15.26
C HIS A 269 23.63 -7.79 -15.85
N GLN A 270 23.76 -8.85 -15.03
CA GLN A 270 23.46 -10.18 -15.55
C GLN A 270 21.94 -10.31 -15.68
N PRO A 271 21.37 -10.48 -16.89
CA PRO A 271 19.94 -10.75 -17.02
C PRO A 271 19.62 -12.04 -16.26
N PRO A 272 18.51 -12.09 -15.50
CA PRO A 272 18.17 -13.24 -14.68
C PRO A 272 18.04 -14.48 -15.57
N THR A 273 18.96 -15.43 -15.43
CA THR A 273 19.01 -16.67 -16.23
C THR A 273 17.84 -17.61 -15.95
N SER A 274 17.08 -17.35 -14.88
CA SER A 274 15.84 -18.03 -14.56
C SER A 274 14.89 -17.07 -13.85
N PHE A 275 13.59 -17.30 -13.95
CA PHE A 275 12.62 -16.50 -13.20
C PHE A 275 12.84 -16.59 -11.66
N ALA A 276 13.39 -17.71 -11.17
CA ALA A 276 13.75 -17.88 -9.76
C ALA A 276 14.99 -17.10 -9.28
N SER A 277 15.69 -16.37 -10.16
CA SER A 277 16.77 -15.43 -9.79
C SER A 277 16.34 -13.96 -9.78
N LEU A 278 15.03 -13.69 -9.91
CA LEU A 278 14.47 -12.36 -9.63
C LEU A 278 14.54 -12.05 -8.12
N PRO A 279 14.71 -10.77 -7.72
CA PRO A 279 14.53 -10.33 -6.35
C PRO A 279 13.17 -10.70 -5.75
N ASP A 280 13.15 -11.05 -4.47
CA ASP A 280 11.96 -11.41 -3.69
C ASP A 280 10.83 -10.39 -3.83
N ASP A 281 11.11 -9.08 -3.85
CA ASP A 281 10.09 -8.04 -3.99
C ASP A 281 9.40 -8.05 -5.37
N LEU A 282 10.10 -8.46 -6.42
CA LEU A 282 9.50 -8.68 -7.74
C LEU A 282 8.74 -10.00 -7.79
N LEU A 283 9.27 -11.07 -7.19
CA LEU A 283 8.57 -12.36 -7.08
C LEU A 283 7.26 -12.22 -6.30
N LEU A 284 7.25 -11.47 -5.20
CA LEU A 284 6.05 -11.15 -4.42
C LEU A 284 5.03 -10.37 -5.25
N ARG A 285 5.44 -9.39 -6.07
CA ARG A 285 4.53 -8.67 -6.98
C ARG A 285 3.91 -9.59 -8.03
N VAL A 286 4.66 -10.55 -8.57
CA VAL A 286 4.11 -11.54 -9.51
C VAL A 286 3.18 -12.52 -8.79
N LEU A 287 3.57 -13.04 -7.63
CA LEU A 287 2.74 -13.94 -6.83
C LEU A 287 1.45 -13.25 -6.36
N ALA A 288 1.46 -11.93 -6.12
CA ALA A 288 0.28 -11.16 -5.73
C ALA A 288 -0.83 -11.18 -6.79
N VAL A 289 -0.49 -11.21 -8.09
CA VAL A 289 -1.48 -11.31 -9.18
C VAL A 289 -1.92 -12.75 -9.48
N VAL A 290 -1.22 -13.76 -8.95
CA VAL A 290 -1.64 -15.17 -9.05
C VAL A 290 -2.81 -15.42 -8.09
N PRO A 291 -3.92 -16.05 -8.54
CA PRO A 291 -5.04 -16.42 -7.68
C PRO A 291 -4.61 -17.23 -6.46
N LEU A 292 -5.25 -16.98 -5.31
CA LEU A 292 -4.86 -17.62 -4.04
C LEU A 292 -4.85 -19.15 -4.12
N ALA A 293 -5.80 -19.75 -4.84
CA ALA A 293 -5.86 -21.19 -5.05
C ALA A 293 -4.61 -21.72 -5.78
N ASP A 294 -4.23 -21.13 -6.91
CA ASP A 294 -3.06 -21.55 -7.70
C ASP A 294 -1.74 -21.26 -6.95
N ARG A 295 -1.73 -20.16 -6.17
CA ARG A 295 -0.59 -19.79 -5.32
C ARG A 295 -0.30 -20.85 -4.26
N HIS A 296 -1.31 -21.34 -3.56
CA HIS A 296 -1.17 -22.35 -2.51
C HIS A 296 -1.27 -23.82 -2.99
N ALA A 297 -1.70 -24.07 -4.23
CA ALA A 297 -1.73 -25.41 -4.84
C ALA A 297 -0.50 -25.71 -5.72
N SER A 298 0.02 -24.72 -6.43
CA SER A 298 1.07 -24.90 -7.45
C SER A 298 2.33 -24.11 -7.14
N CYS A 299 2.24 -22.80 -6.89
CA CYS A 299 3.42 -21.95 -6.70
C CYS A 299 4.25 -22.37 -5.47
N CYS A 300 3.60 -22.74 -4.37
CA CYS A 300 4.26 -23.23 -3.15
C CYS A 300 5.06 -24.54 -3.36
N LEU A 301 4.76 -25.32 -4.40
CA LEU A 301 5.42 -26.60 -4.70
C LEU A 301 6.67 -26.43 -5.59
N VAL A 302 6.89 -25.25 -6.19
CA VAL A 302 8.02 -24.99 -7.10
C VAL A 302 9.38 -25.11 -6.38
N SER A 303 9.49 -24.55 -5.17
CA SER A 303 10.68 -24.66 -4.33
C SER A 303 10.40 -24.22 -2.88
N LYS A 304 11.30 -24.55 -1.94
CA LYS A 304 11.23 -24.06 -0.55
C LYS A 304 11.24 -22.53 -0.44
N HIS A 305 11.93 -21.85 -1.35
CA HIS A 305 11.96 -20.39 -1.40
C HIS A 305 10.59 -19.84 -1.81
N TRP A 306 9.99 -20.40 -2.86
CA TRP A 306 8.63 -20.05 -3.28
C TRP A 306 7.59 -20.37 -2.21
N TYR A 307 7.70 -21.50 -1.51
CA TYR A 307 6.87 -21.79 -0.35
C TYR A 307 6.96 -20.67 0.71
N GLY A 308 8.16 -20.18 1.03
CA GLY A 308 8.35 -19.06 1.95
C GLY A 308 7.74 -17.75 1.45
N LEU A 309 7.89 -17.44 0.16
CA LEU A 309 7.30 -16.24 -0.45
C LEU A 309 5.77 -16.29 -0.48
N VAL A 310 5.18 -17.43 -0.84
CA VAL A 310 3.71 -17.63 -0.86
C VAL A 310 3.09 -17.38 0.52
N HIS A 311 3.79 -17.77 1.59
CA HIS A 311 3.35 -17.58 2.97
C HIS A 311 3.94 -16.30 3.62
N SER A 312 4.43 -15.34 2.83
CA SER A 312 5.01 -14.11 3.37
C SER A 312 3.93 -13.17 3.95
N PRO A 313 4.29 -12.32 4.94
CA PRO A 313 3.38 -11.32 5.48
C PRO A 313 2.77 -10.41 4.41
N GLN A 314 3.53 -10.06 3.36
CA GLN A 314 3.04 -9.14 2.33
C GLN A 314 1.93 -9.75 1.48
N LEU A 315 2.00 -11.05 1.17
CA LEU A 315 0.98 -11.74 0.36
C LEU A 315 -0.26 -12.17 1.16
N LEU A 316 -0.11 -12.33 2.47
CA LEU A 316 -1.19 -12.72 3.38
C LEU A 316 -1.85 -11.51 4.07
N HIS A 317 -1.34 -10.29 3.86
CA HIS A 317 -1.88 -9.07 4.45
C HIS A 317 -3.35 -8.81 4.07
N SER A 318 -3.71 -9.12 2.83
CA SER A 318 -5.07 -9.03 2.30
C SER A 318 -5.41 -10.32 1.56
N LEU A 319 -6.29 -11.14 2.13
CA LEU A 319 -6.77 -12.36 1.51
C LEU A 319 -8.12 -12.14 0.84
N GLU A 320 -8.19 -12.39 -0.46
CA GLU A 320 -9.44 -12.48 -1.21
C GLU A 320 -9.66 -13.93 -1.65
N VAL A 321 -10.78 -14.51 -1.20
CA VAL A 321 -11.09 -15.94 -1.38
C VAL A 321 -12.45 -16.07 -2.03
N THR A 322 -12.48 -16.60 -3.25
CA THR A 322 -13.74 -16.94 -3.93
C THR A 322 -14.01 -18.44 -3.87
N LEU A 323 -15.08 -18.82 -3.19
CA LEU A 323 -15.55 -20.20 -3.04
C LEU A 323 -16.38 -20.63 -4.27
N CYS A 324 -15.72 -20.95 -5.37
CA CYS A 324 -16.38 -21.36 -6.63
C CYS A 324 -16.86 -22.83 -6.66
N GLU A 325 -17.87 -23.07 -7.50
CA GLU A 325 -18.71 -24.29 -7.60
C GLU A 325 -18.07 -25.52 -8.26
N ALA A 326 -16.87 -25.94 -7.83
CA ALA A 326 -16.33 -27.24 -8.23
C ALA A 326 -17.08 -28.40 -7.52
N ARG A 327 -18.31 -28.69 -7.98
CA ARG A 327 -19.19 -29.81 -7.59
C ARG A 327 -19.20 -30.13 -6.07
N GLY A 328 -19.91 -29.31 -5.30
CA GLY A 328 -20.54 -29.75 -4.05
C GLY A 328 -19.68 -29.78 -2.77
N GLN A 329 -18.51 -29.13 -2.70
CA GLN A 329 -17.72 -29.06 -1.45
C GLN A 329 -17.26 -27.63 -1.04
N PRO A 330 -18.15 -26.62 -0.98
CA PRO A 330 -17.83 -25.28 -0.48
C PRO A 330 -17.37 -25.32 0.98
N VAL A 331 -18.04 -26.13 1.83
CA VAL A 331 -17.64 -26.44 3.21
C VAL A 331 -16.21 -26.96 3.30
N ARG A 332 -15.77 -27.86 2.40
CA ARG A 332 -14.37 -28.36 2.41
C ARG A 332 -13.37 -27.25 2.10
N ARG A 333 -13.66 -26.37 1.13
CA ARG A 333 -12.80 -25.20 0.85
C ARG A 333 -12.76 -24.26 2.05
N LEU A 334 -13.88 -24.06 2.74
CA LEU A 334 -13.96 -23.27 3.96
C LEU A 334 -13.18 -23.92 5.13
N ARG A 335 -13.20 -25.26 5.28
CA ARG A 335 -12.30 -25.98 6.21
C ARG A 335 -10.82 -25.75 5.87
N SER A 336 -10.43 -25.85 4.60
CA SER A 336 -9.06 -25.55 4.17
C SER A 336 -8.65 -24.10 4.44
N LEU A 337 -9.55 -23.14 4.19
CA LEU A 337 -9.34 -21.74 4.52
C LEU A 337 -9.21 -21.52 6.03
N ALA A 338 -10.06 -22.17 6.83
CA ALA A 338 -9.99 -22.09 8.28
C ALA A 338 -8.65 -22.61 8.82
N VAL A 339 -8.06 -23.66 8.23
CA VAL A 339 -6.71 -24.15 8.56
C VAL A 339 -5.63 -23.13 8.17
N LEU A 340 -5.71 -22.57 6.95
CA LEU A 340 -4.77 -21.54 6.48
C LEU A 340 -4.80 -20.30 7.39
N VAL A 341 -6.00 -19.79 7.67
CA VAL A 341 -6.21 -18.65 8.55
C VAL A 341 -5.81 -18.98 9.99
N HIS A 342 -6.07 -20.19 10.50
CA HIS A 342 -5.60 -20.59 11.82
C HIS A 342 -4.06 -20.53 11.94
N HIS A 343 -3.33 -20.89 10.89
CA HIS A 343 -1.87 -20.85 10.86
C HIS A 343 -1.32 -19.41 10.85
N HIS A 344 -2.02 -18.46 10.21
CA HIS A 344 -1.52 -17.09 9.98
C HIS A 344 -2.19 -15.99 10.82
N ALA A 345 -3.37 -16.22 11.39
CA ALA A 345 -4.05 -15.21 12.20
C ALA A 345 -3.27 -14.89 13.49
N GLY A 346 -2.62 -15.89 14.08
CA GLY A 346 -1.80 -15.74 15.29
C GLY A 346 -0.53 -14.90 15.11
N THR A 347 -0.08 -14.62 13.87
CA THR A 347 1.08 -13.76 13.60
C THR A 347 0.71 -12.28 13.46
N GLY A 348 -0.58 -11.94 13.50
CA GLY A 348 -1.07 -10.56 13.31
C GLY A 348 -0.89 -10.00 11.90
N GLN A 349 -0.55 -10.84 10.92
CA GLN A 349 -0.22 -10.41 9.55
C GLN A 349 -1.46 -10.13 8.69
N LEU A 350 -2.54 -10.89 8.92
CA LEU A 350 -3.80 -10.78 8.18
C LEU A 350 -4.59 -9.54 8.62
N ASN A 351 -4.65 -8.53 7.76
CA ASN A 351 -5.29 -7.24 8.04
C ASN A 351 -6.64 -7.06 7.30
N ALA A 352 -6.77 -7.64 6.10
CA ALA A 352 -8.01 -7.65 5.35
C ALA A 352 -8.39 -9.07 4.92
N LEU A 353 -9.67 -9.42 5.09
CA LEU A 353 -10.24 -10.67 4.58
C LEU A 353 -11.51 -10.38 3.78
N ARG A 354 -11.54 -10.88 2.54
CA ARG A 354 -12.71 -10.89 1.67
C ARG A 354 -13.07 -12.34 1.35
N LEU A 355 -14.23 -12.79 1.80
CA LEU A 355 -14.77 -14.11 1.53
C LEU A 355 -15.98 -13.98 0.61
N ASN A 356 -15.82 -14.33 -0.66
CA ASN A 356 -16.86 -14.29 -1.67
C ASN A 356 -17.34 -15.71 -1.98
N HIS A 357 -18.65 -15.94 -2.05
CA HIS A 357 -19.24 -17.24 -2.31
C HIS A 357 -20.34 -17.13 -3.37
N GLN A 358 -19.92 -17.33 -4.62
CA GLN A 358 -20.75 -17.23 -5.80
C GLN A 358 -21.37 -18.60 -6.12
N LEU A 359 -22.43 -19.00 -5.40
CA LEU A 359 -23.25 -20.14 -5.82
C LEU A 359 -24.66 -19.72 -6.26
N PRO A 360 -25.23 -20.37 -7.30
CA PRO A 360 -26.65 -20.37 -7.58
C PRO A 360 -27.46 -20.88 -6.38
N VAL A 361 -28.66 -20.34 -6.18
CA VAL A 361 -29.54 -20.73 -5.06
C VAL A 361 -30.01 -22.19 -5.15
N ALA A 362 -30.05 -22.76 -6.36
CA ALA A 362 -30.75 -24.01 -6.66
C ALA A 362 -30.10 -25.31 -6.14
N GLY A 363 -28.97 -25.25 -5.42
CA GLY A 363 -28.23 -26.44 -4.97
C GLY A 363 -27.73 -26.41 -3.52
N TRP A 364 -28.13 -25.42 -2.72
CA TRP A 364 -27.64 -25.32 -1.34
C TRP A 364 -28.50 -26.14 -0.37
N ILE A 365 -27.86 -27.04 0.39
CA ILE A 365 -28.53 -27.92 1.36
C ILE A 365 -28.47 -27.27 2.75
N PRO A 366 -29.59 -27.15 3.50
CA PRO A 366 -29.62 -26.49 4.81
C PRO A 366 -28.62 -27.03 5.84
N GLU A 367 -28.31 -28.33 5.80
CA GLU A 367 -27.30 -28.96 6.67
C GLU A 367 -25.91 -28.33 6.53
N GLY A 368 -25.58 -27.80 5.34
CA GLY A 368 -24.33 -27.10 5.08
C GLY A 368 -24.27 -25.68 5.63
N GLU A 369 -25.41 -25.04 5.95
CA GLU A 369 -25.44 -23.67 6.49
C GLU A 369 -24.86 -23.60 7.89
N ALA A 370 -25.31 -24.47 8.79
CA ALA A 370 -24.86 -24.50 10.17
C ALA A 370 -23.36 -24.82 10.28
N GLU A 371 -22.85 -25.72 9.42
CA GLU A 371 -21.40 -25.96 9.37
C GLU A 371 -20.65 -24.77 8.77
N ALA A 372 -21.16 -24.14 7.70
CA ALA A 372 -20.50 -22.98 7.10
C ALA A 372 -20.44 -21.78 8.04
N ASP A 373 -21.51 -21.45 8.76
CA ASP A 373 -21.50 -20.40 9.80
C ASP A 373 -20.54 -20.75 10.94
N ALA A 374 -20.55 -21.99 11.44
CA ALA A 374 -19.63 -22.44 12.49
C ALA A 374 -18.15 -22.38 12.06
N LEU A 375 -17.83 -22.78 10.83
CA LEU A 375 -16.48 -22.68 10.28
C LEU A 375 -16.05 -21.23 10.05
N THR A 376 -16.93 -20.39 9.50
CA THR A 376 -16.67 -18.96 9.33
C THR A 376 -16.45 -18.30 10.69
N GLY A 377 -17.33 -18.51 11.67
CA GLY A 377 -17.17 -17.97 13.03
C GLY A 377 -15.90 -18.46 13.72
N GLY A 378 -15.60 -19.76 13.65
CA GLY A 378 -14.40 -20.35 14.26
C GLY A 378 -13.09 -19.88 13.63
N MET A 379 -13.08 -19.65 12.31
CA MET A 379 -11.99 -19.01 11.57
C MET A 379 -11.81 -17.56 12.02
N LEU A 380 -12.89 -16.76 11.95
CA LEU A 380 -12.88 -15.33 12.24
C LEU A 380 -12.50 -15.02 13.69
N ALA A 381 -12.89 -15.86 14.65
CA ALA A 381 -12.57 -15.70 16.07
C ALA A 381 -11.05 -15.71 16.38
N ARG A 382 -10.19 -16.08 15.42
CA ARG A 382 -8.73 -16.02 15.55
C ARG A 382 -8.11 -14.73 14.99
N CYS A 383 -8.83 -14.00 14.16
CA CYS A 383 -8.30 -12.90 13.35
C CYS A 383 -8.35 -11.54 14.05
N ASN A 384 -7.74 -11.44 15.23
CA ASN A 384 -7.77 -10.25 16.10
C ASN A 384 -7.18 -8.97 15.46
N ALA A 385 -6.29 -9.12 14.46
CA ALA A 385 -5.60 -8.03 13.78
C ALA A 385 -6.35 -7.46 12.55
N LEU A 386 -7.47 -8.04 12.12
CA LEU A 386 -8.23 -7.54 10.97
C LEU A 386 -8.72 -6.11 11.20
N THR A 387 -8.42 -5.19 10.27
CA THR A 387 -9.09 -3.89 10.16
C THR A 387 -10.25 -3.90 9.18
N GLY A 388 -10.27 -4.81 8.21
CA GLY A 388 -11.33 -4.92 7.19
C GLY A 388 -11.82 -6.35 6.99
N LEU A 389 -13.12 -6.56 7.14
CA LEU A 389 -13.78 -7.83 6.85
C LEU A 389 -14.91 -7.62 5.85
N GLN A 390 -14.92 -8.40 4.78
CA GLN A 390 -16.01 -8.46 3.82
C GLN A 390 -16.45 -9.92 3.64
N LEU A 391 -17.71 -10.20 3.94
CA LEU A 391 -18.35 -11.50 3.74
C LEU A 391 -19.44 -11.32 2.68
N SER A 392 -19.38 -12.08 1.59
CA SER A 392 -20.43 -12.18 0.59
C SER A 392 -20.79 -13.67 0.47
N VAL A 393 -21.82 -14.10 1.21
CA VAL A 393 -22.08 -15.53 1.50
C VAL A 393 -23.55 -15.93 1.27
N ASN A 394 -23.84 -17.21 1.02
CA ASN A 394 -25.23 -17.64 0.78
C ASN A 394 -25.96 -18.15 2.05
N TRP A 395 -25.25 -18.35 3.16
CA TRP A 395 -25.78 -18.83 4.44
C TRP A 395 -25.98 -17.69 5.45
N GLY A 396 -26.82 -17.91 6.46
CA GLY A 396 -27.00 -16.95 7.55
C GLY A 396 -25.72 -16.72 8.35
N VAL A 397 -25.49 -15.49 8.82
CA VAL A 397 -24.25 -15.10 9.54
C VAL A 397 -24.58 -14.69 10.97
N MET A 398 -24.02 -15.42 11.94
CA MET A 398 -24.12 -15.11 13.37
C MET A 398 -22.95 -14.22 13.80
N ALA A 399 -23.09 -12.91 13.64
CA ALA A 399 -22.11 -11.92 14.09
C ALA A 399 -22.21 -11.71 15.62
N GLY A 400 -21.49 -12.58 16.33
CA GLY A 400 -21.44 -12.64 17.79
C GLY A 400 -20.00 -12.73 18.30
N SER A 401 -19.70 -13.83 18.99
CA SER A 401 -18.42 -14.07 19.70
C SER A 401 -17.16 -13.74 18.89
N TRP A 402 -17.12 -14.06 17.59
CA TRP A 402 -15.96 -13.78 16.75
C TRP A 402 -15.72 -12.29 16.51
N LEU A 403 -16.79 -11.48 16.44
CA LEU A 403 -16.70 -10.04 16.18
C LEU A 403 -16.18 -9.28 17.41
N ALA A 404 -16.46 -9.78 18.63
CA ALA A 404 -15.88 -9.26 19.88
C ALA A 404 -14.37 -9.55 19.97
N GLY A 405 -13.88 -10.57 19.27
CA GLY A 405 -12.47 -10.92 19.18
C GLY A 405 -11.63 -10.03 18.26
N MET A 406 -12.22 -9.02 17.59
CA MET A 406 -11.57 -8.20 16.56
C MET A 406 -11.46 -6.71 16.94
N PRO A 407 -10.69 -6.33 17.98
CA PRO A 407 -10.60 -4.93 18.42
C PRO A 407 -10.01 -3.98 17.35
N SER A 408 -9.26 -4.52 16.38
CA SER A 408 -8.71 -3.76 15.26
C SER A 408 -9.72 -3.49 14.13
N LEU A 409 -10.91 -4.10 14.14
CA LEU A 409 -11.85 -3.97 13.03
C LEU A 409 -12.37 -2.54 12.90
N ARG A 410 -12.38 -2.02 11.66
CA ARG A 410 -12.84 -0.67 11.30
C ARG A 410 -13.90 -0.71 10.21
N LEU A 411 -13.82 -1.67 9.30
CA LEU A 411 -14.77 -1.89 8.21
C LEU A 411 -15.33 -3.32 8.30
N LEU A 412 -16.66 -3.42 8.42
CA LEU A 412 -17.39 -4.69 8.37
C LEU A 412 -18.45 -4.63 7.27
N THR A 413 -18.32 -5.47 6.25
CA THR A 413 -19.34 -5.72 5.24
C THR A 413 -19.83 -7.16 5.36
N ILE A 414 -21.14 -7.37 5.51
CA ILE A 414 -21.79 -8.67 5.45
C ILE A 414 -22.93 -8.56 4.43
N GLN A 415 -22.74 -9.19 3.27
CA GLN A 415 -23.77 -9.41 2.26
C GLN A 415 -24.16 -10.89 2.31
N THR A 416 -25.44 -11.19 2.46
CA THR A 416 -25.89 -12.58 2.46
C THR A 416 -27.28 -12.79 1.89
N ARG A 417 -27.58 -14.03 1.48
CA ARG A 417 -28.94 -14.49 1.21
C ARG A 417 -29.66 -14.99 2.47
N GLY A 418 -28.91 -15.35 3.51
CA GLY A 418 -29.42 -15.77 4.81
C GLY A 418 -29.76 -14.58 5.73
N ASN A 419 -30.15 -14.89 6.97
CA ASN A 419 -30.31 -13.86 8.01
C ASN A 419 -28.95 -13.32 8.47
N VAL A 420 -28.91 -12.05 8.88
CA VAL A 420 -27.76 -11.47 9.60
C VAL A 420 -28.17 -11.22 11.05
N HIS A 421 -27.56 -11.95 11.98
CA HIS A 421 -27.83 -11.78 13.40
C HIS A 421 -26.68 -11.04 14.08
N ILE A 422 -26.95 -9.83 14.58
CA ILE A 422 -26.01 -9.06 15.41
C ILE A 422 -26.37 -9.33 16.87
N THR A 423 -25.46 -9.97 17.60
CA THR A 423 -25.74 -10.49 18.96
C THR A 423 -24.89 -9.85 20.08
N LEU A 424 -23.90 -9.01 19.72
CA LEU A 424 -22.97 -8.41 20.67
C LEU A 424 -23.55 -7.16 21.37
N PRO A 425 -23.43 -7.06 22.71
CA PRO A 425 -23.64 -5.81 23.43
C PRO A 425 -22.76 -4.69 22.90
N ARG A 426 -23.30 -3.46 22.88
CA ARG A 426 -22.58 -2.24 22.43
C ARG A 426 -21.18 -2.07 23.02
N GLN A 427 -20.97 -2.48 24.27
CA GLN A 427 -19.69 -2.40 24.99
C GLN A 427 -18.62 -3.38 24.47
N GLN A 428 -19.02 -4.41 23.73
CA GLN A 428 -18.14 -5.44 23.17
C GLN A 428 -17.97 -5.30 21.65
N MET A 429 -18.70 -4.37 21.01
CA MET A 429 -18.52 -4.08 19.59
C MET A 429 -17.17 -3.40 19.36
N PRO A 430 -16.41 -3.82 18.34
CA PRO A 430 -15.19 -3.12 17.96
C PRO A 430 -15.51 -1.68 17.50
N PRO A 431 -14.54 -0.76 17.51
CA PRO A 431 -14.74 0.63 17.12
C PRO A 431 -14.79 0.76 15.58
N LEU A 432 -15.85 0.20 15.00
CA LEU A 432 -16.16 0.28 13.58
C LEU A 432 -16.36 1.74 13.16
N GLY A 433 -15.76 2.12 12.05
CA GLY A 433 -16.08 3.34 11.32
C GLY A 433 -17.15 3.08 10.25
N GLU A 434 -17.06 1.93 9.56
CA GLU A 434 -18.01 1.53 8.53
C GLU A 434 -18.66 0.18 8.84
N LEU A 435 -19.99 0.14 8.76
CA LEU A 435 -20.79 -1.07 8.86
C LEU A 435 -21.76 -1.17 7.68
N HIS A 436 -21.67 -2.25 6.89
CA HIS A 436 -22.58 -2.56 5.81
C HIS A 436 -23.18 -3.96 6.03
N LEU A 437 -24.49 -4.04 6.25
CA LEU A 437 -25.25 -5.27 6.37
C LEU A 437 -26.29 -5.33 5.24
N GLU A 438 -26.27 -6.40 4.46
CA GLU A 438 -27.17 -6.62 3.32
C GLU A 438 -27.72 -8.05 3.37
N SER A 439 -29.05 -8.20 3.28
CA SER A 439 -29.75 -9.48 3.22
C SER A 439 -30.78 -9.50 2.09
N GLU A 440 -30.53 -10.28 1.03
CA GLU A 440 -31.36 -10.28 -0.19
C GLU A 440 -32.81 -10.73 0.04
N LYS A 441 -33.03 -11.73 0.91
CA LYS A 441 -34.31 -12.44 1.07
C LYS A 441 -34.80 -12.53 2.51
N ASN A 442 -33.96 -12.14 3.46
CA ASN A 442 -34.05 -12.54 4.85
C ASN A 442 -33.93 -11.30 5.75
N ALA A 443 -33.85 -11.53 7.06
CA ALA A 443 -33.87 -10.46 8.05
C ALA A 443 -32.47 -10.08 8.55
N ILE A 444 -32.25 -8.78 8.68
CA ILE A 444 -31.24 -8.25 9.60
C ILE A 444 -31.92 -8.20 10.98
N VAL A 445 -31.34 -8.92 11.94
CA VAL A 445 -31.88 -9.08 13.29
C VAL A 445 -30.85 -8.59 14.31
N PHE A 446 -31.16 -7.46 14.94
CA PHE A 446 -30.45 -7.01 16.13
C PHE A 446 -31.11 -7.63 17.36
N GLN A 447 -30.32 -8.29 18.22
CA GLN A 447 -30.83 -8.72 19.53
C GLN A 447 -31.18 -7.52 20.41
N PRO A 448 -32.10 -7.63 21.39
CA PRO A 448 -32.53 -6.48 22.21
C PRO A 448 -31.43 -5.78 23.01
N TRP A 449 -30.31 -6.47 23.28
CA TRP A 449 -29.11 -5.92 23.93
C TRP A 449 -28.00 -5.58 22.93
N ALA A 450 -28.16 -5.90 21.65
CA ALA A 450 -27.15 -5.64 20.63
C ALA A 450 -27.25 -4.20 20.14
N GLY A 451 -26.15 -3.46 20.23
CA GLY A 451 -26.14 -2.03 19.93
C GLY A 451 -25.01 -1.64 19.00
N LEU A 452 -25.25 -0.60 18.22
CA LEU A 452 -24.29 -0.06 17.25
C LEU A 452 -23.19 0.75 17.97
N PRO A 453 -21.91 0.61 17.58
CA PRO A 453 -20.82 1.37 18.20
C PRO A 453 -20.88 2.86 17.83
N PRO A 454 -20.63 3.79 18.77
CA PRO A 454 -20.75 5.24 18.54
C PRO A 454 -19.72 5.83 17.57
N SER A 455 -18.68 5.06 17.22
CA SER A 455 -17.62 5.43 16.29
C SER A 455 -18.03 5.36 14.81
N LEU A 456 -19.22 4.84 14.50
CA LEU A 456 -19.69 4.68 13.12
C LEU A 456 -19.83 6.04 12.43
N SER A 457 -19.04 6.25 11.38
CA SER A 457 -19.21 7.35 10.43
C SER A 457 -20.10 6.96 9.25
N LYS A 458 -20.23 5.66 8.96
CA LYS A 458 -21.03 5.14 7.86
C LYS A 458 -21.77 3.86 8.21
N LEU A 459 -23.07 3.85 7.92
CA LEU A 459 -23.97 2.73 8.16
C LEU A 459 -24.81 2.46 6.91
N CYS A 460 -24.77 1.22 6.43
CA CYS A 460 -25.59 0.74 5.32
C CYS A 460 -26.36 -0.50 5.77
N LEU A 461 -27.69 -0.45 5.75
CA LEU A 461 -28.58 -1.57 6.09
C LEU A 461 -29.51 -1.80 4.91
N SER A 462 -29.39 -2.96 4.24
CA SER A 462 -30.25 -3.35 3.12
C SER A 462 -30.90 -4.70 3.40
N GLY A 463 -32.22 -4.79 3.30
CA GLY A 463 -32.98 -6.00 3.56
C GLY A 463 -34.04 -5.84 4.65
N SER A 464 -34.81 -6.91 4.89
CA SER A 464 -35.94 -6.82 5.80
C SER A 464 -35.49 -6.67 7.26
N MET A 465 -36.20 -5.87 8.04
CA MET A 465 -36.00 -5.78 9.49
C MET A 465 -37.31 -5.99 10.23
N HIS A 466 -37.49 -7.21 10.75
CA HIS A 466 -38.67 -7.59 11.53
C HIS A 466 -38.69 -6.97 12.94
N SER A 467 -37.51 -6.77 13.55
CA SER A 467 -37.35 -6.20 14.90
C SER A 467 -37.37 -4.66 14.94
N GLY A 468 -37.45 -4.00 13.79
CA GLY A 468 -37.22 -2.56 13.67
C GLY A 468 -35.75 -2.17 13.68
N LEU A 469 -35.51 -0.86 13.59
CA LEU A 469 -34.18 -0.25 13.76
C LEU A 469 -33.78 -0.25 15.25
N PRO A 470 -32.49 -0.45 15.59
CA PRO A 470 -32.05 -0.43 16.99
C PRO A 470 -32.23 0.97 17.62
N ALA A 471 -32.58 1.02 18.91
CA ALA A 471 -32.84 2.28 19.61
C ALA A 471 -31.60 3.20 19.68
N GLU A 472 -30.41 2.57 19.66
CA GLU A 472 -29.09 3.21 19.69
C GLU A 472 -28.78 4.04 18.44
N MET A 473 -29.58 3.96 17.37
CA MET A 473 -29.43 4.82 16.18
C MET A 473 -29.34 6.31 16.57
N SER A 474 -30.11 6.73 17.57
CA SER A 474 -30.09 8.08 18.17
C SER A 474 -28.74 8.50 18.78
N THR A 475 -27.84 7.56 19.06
CA THR A 475 -26.55 7.80 19.74
C THR A 475 -25.35 7.82 18.80
N LEU A 476 -25.56 7.63 17.48
CA LEU A 476 -24.52 7.63 16.45
C LEU A 476 -24.14 9.05 16.02
N ILE A 477 -23.70 9.87 16.97
CA ILE A 477 -23.41 11.31 16.75
C ILE A 477 -22.32 11.59 15.71
N GLU A 478 -21.48 10.59 15.41
CA GLU A 478 -20.42 10.64 14.40
C GLU A 478 -20.87 10.23 12.98
N LEU A 479 -22.13 9.77 12.84
CA LEU A 479 -22.63 9.24 11.57
C LEU A 479 -22.76 10.34 10.52
N ARG A 480 -21.97 10.20 9.44
CA ARG A 480 -21.96 11.09 8.27
C ARG A 480 -22.76 10.53 7.10
N SER A 481 -22.81 9.21 6.95
CA SER A 481 -23.46 8.54 5.83
C SER A 481 -24.38 7.43 6.31
N LEU A 482 -25.68 7.55 6.00
CA LEU A 482 -26.71 6.58 6.33
C LEU A 482 -27.40 6.10 5.07
N HIS A 483 -27.34 4.79 4.81
CA HIS A 483 -28.08 4.12 3.74
C HIS A 483 -29.00 3.05 4.34
N LEU A 484 -30.27 3.12 3.99
CA LEU A 484 -31.33 2.25 4.46
C LEU A 484 -32.15 1.78 3.24
N GLU A 485 -32.16 0.48 2.96
CA GLU A 485 -32.86 -0.13 1.81
C GLU A 485 -33.80 -1.27 2.27
N SER A 486 -35.03 -1.29 1.77
CA SER A 486 -36.04 -2.33 1.99
C SER A 486 -36.46 -2.58 3.45
N ILE A 487 -36.40 -1.54 4.29
CA ILE A 487 -36.83 -1.60 5.70
C ILE A 487 -38.35 -1.64 5.80
N SER A 488 -38.86 -2.52 6.66
CA SER A 488 -40.31 -2.72 6.85
C SER A 488 -41.04 -1.43 7.25
N TYR A 489 -42.23 -1.22 6.67
CA TYR A 489 -43.12 -0.09 6.95
C TYR A 489 -43.39 0.14 8.44
N ALA A 490 -43.57 -0.94 9.21
CA ALA A 490 -43.79 -0.88 10.66
C ALA A 490 -42.57 -0.28 11.41
N ALA A 491 -41.36 -0.56 10.93
CA ALA A 491 -40.14 0.03 11.45
C ALA A 491 -39.97 1.49 11.02
N ALA A 492 -40.38 1.85 9.80
CA ALA A 492 -40.23 3.20 9.27
C ALA A 492 -41.09 4.25 10.01
N ARG A 493 -42.36 3.94 10.31
CA ARG A 493 -43.35 4.89 10.87
C ARG A 493 -42.90 5.59 12.16
N SER A 494 -42.23 4.89 13.07
CA SER A 494 -41.68 5.46 14.31
C SER A 494 -40.15 5.44 14.35
N GLY A 495 -39.51 4.51 13.64
CA GLY A 495 -38.08 4.23 13.78
C GLY A 495 -37.18 5.33 13.25
N LEU A 496 -37.58 6.13 12.25
CA LEU A 496 -36.73 7.20 11.70
C LEU A 496 -36.78 8.54 12.47
N THR A 497 -37.44 8.57 13.63
CA THR A 497 -37.52 9.77 14.49
C THR A 497 -36.17 10.21 15.06
N PHE A 498 -35.13 9.36 15.03
CA PHE A 498 -33.78 9.72 15.47
C PHE A 498 -33.02 10.65 14.50
N LEU A 499 -33.44 10.78 13.24
CA LEU A 499 -32.63 11.46 12.21
C LEU A 499 -32.15 12.88 12.63
N PRO A 500 -32.97 13.76 13.25
CA PRO A 500 -32.53 15.10 13.68
C PRO A 500 -31.46 15.10 14.79
N LEU A 501 -31.26 13.98 15.48
CA LEU A 501 -30.23 13.81 16.49
C LEU A 501 -28.85 13.58 15.84
N LEU A 502 -28.81 13.15 14.57
CA LEU A 502 -27.61 12.89 13.79
C LEU A 502 -27.05 14.19 13.18
N ARG A 503 -26.55 15.07 14.05
CA ARG A 503 -26.06 16.43 13.67
C ARG A 503 -24.89 16.45 12.68
N ARG A 504 -24.22 15.32 12.45
CA ARG A 504 -23.12 15.16 11.47
C ARG A 504 -23.54 14.46 10.17
N LEU A 505 -24.83 14.13 10.01
CA LEU A 505 -25.32 13.38 8.86
C LEU A 505 -25.30 14.23 7.58
N GLU A 506 -24.33 13.99 6.72
CA GLU A 506 -24.07 14.70 5.46
C GLU A 506 -24.68 13.97 4.24
N GLN A 507 -24.88 12.65 4.33
CA GLN A 507 -25.44 11.81 3.26
C GLN A 507 -26.58 10.93 3.79
N LEU A 508 -27.74 10.98 3.15
CA LEU A 508 -28.91 10.17 3.49
C LEU A 508 -29.47 9.48 2.26
N HIS A 509 -29.47 8.16 2.26
CA HIS A 509 -30.04 7.31 1.23
C HIS A 509 -31.16 6.47 1.84
N LEU A 510 -32.39 6.67 1.39
CA LEU A 510 -33.58 5.98 1.84
C LEU A 510 -34.25 5.27 0.66
N ARG A 511 -34.33 3.94 0.72
CA ARG A 511 -34.93 3.12 -0.33
C ARG A 511 -35.99 2.18 0.21
N GLY A 512 -37.19 2.24 -0.36
CA GLY A 512 -38.36 1.50 0.15
C GLY A 512 -38.77 1.89 1.59
N CYS A 513 -38.30 3.04 2.10
CA CYS A 513 -38.47 3.47 3.49
C CYS A 513 -39.64 4.45 3.63
N TRP A 514 -40.88 3.94 3.63
CA TRP A 514 -42.10 4.76 3.56
C TRP A 514 -43.00 4.63 4.79
N PRO A 515 -43.76 5.68 5.15
CA PRO A 515 -43.75 7.03 4.56
C PRO A 515 -42.47 7.80 4.93
N LEU A 516 -42.09 8.80 4.13
CA LEU A 516 -40.92 9.64 4.44
C LEU A 516 -41.18 10.44 5.74
N PRO A 517 -40.29 10.39 6.76
CA PRO A 517 -40.53 11.10 8.00
C PRO A 517 -40.37 12.60 7.80
N ARG A 518 -41.31 13.40 8.31
CA ARG A 518 -41.31 14.87 8.19
C ARG A 518 -40.04 15.54 8.70
N CYS A 519 -39.27 14.85 9.55
CA CYS A 519 -38.02 15.35 10.11
C CYS A 519 -36.85 15.44 9.12
N VAL A 520 -36.95 14.87 7.90
CA VAL A 520 -35.90 15.01 6.87
C VAL A 520 -35.65 16.48 6.51
N SER A 521 -36.66 17.35 6.57
CA SER A 521 -36.51 18.79 6.34
C SER A 521 -35.68 19.52 7.40
N GLN A 522 -35.44 18.89 8.56
CA GLN A 522 -34.64 19.45 9.65
C GLN A 522 -33.14 19.18 9.48
N LEU A 523 -32.76 18.33 8.53
CA LEU A 523 -31.38 17.87 8.31
C LEU A 523 -30.59 18.84 7.42
N THR A 524 -30.63 20.14 7.72
CA THR A 524 -30.10 21.24 6.88
C THR A 524 -28.59 21.16 6.58
N GLN A 525 -27.86 20.25 7.25
CA GLN A 525 -26.47 19.92 6.96
C GLN A 525 -26.27 18.87 5.83
N LEU A 526 -27.34 18.23 5.32
CA LEU A 526 -27.25 17.26 4.22
C LEU A 526 -26.68 17.88 2.94
N ARG A 527 -25.76 17.13 2.31
CA ARG A 527 -25.18 17.39 0.99
C ARG A 527 -25.65 16.40 -0.07
N ALA A 528 -25.97 15.16 0.32
CA ALA A 528 -26.52 14.15 -0.57
C ALA A 528 -27.83 13.58 0.00
N LEU A 529 -28.89 13.65 -0.80
CA LEU A 529 -30.17 13.02 -0.51
C LEU A 529 -30.54 12.09 -1.67
N SER A 530 -30.74 10.80 -1.37
CA SER A 530 -31.23 9.81 -2.32
C SER A 530 -32.51 9.18 -1.77
N LEU A 531 -33.59 9.28 -2.54
CA LEU A 531 -34.90 8.70 -2.25
C LEU A 531 -35.30 7.80 -3.41
N ALA A 532 -35.58 6.54 -3.15
CA ALA A 532 -36.01 5.60 -4.18
C ALA A 532 -37.08 4.65 -3.66
N ASP A 533 -38.18 4.42 -4.39
CA ASP A 533 -38.96 3.22 -4.15
C ASP A 533 -38.38 2.02 -4.92
N LYS A 534 -38.75 0.82 -4.50
CA LYS A 534 -38.50 -0.46 -5.17
C LYS A 534 -39.61 -1.47 -4.87
N ASN A 535 -40.61 -1.08 -4.08
CA ASN A 535 -41.51 -1.98 -3.37
C ASN A 535 -42.91 -2.01 -3.99
N ASP A 536 -42.97 -2.11 -5.32
CA ASP A 536 -44.19 -2.11 -6.13
C ASP A 536 -45.28 -3.02 -5.53
N ARG A 537 -44.88 -4.21 -5.04
CA ARG A 537 -45.76 -5.22 -4.44
C ARG A 537 -46.56 -4.75 -3.23
N PHE A 538 -46.11 -3.73 -2.50
CA PHE A 538 -46.85 -3.17 -1.37
C PHE A 538 -47.90 -2.15 -1.82
N TRP A 539 -47.59 -1.33 -2.82
CA TRP A 539 -48.53 -0.34 -3.38
C TRP A 539 -49.56 -0.98 -4.33
N GLN A 540 -49.18 -2.03 -5.07
CA GLN A 540 -50.03 -2.85 -5.96
C GLN A 540 -51.31 -3.42 -5.33
N ARG A 541 -51.49 -3.33 -4.00
CA ARG A 541 -52.74 -3.75 -3.34
C ARG A 541 -53.73 -2.61 -3.13
N GLY A 542 -53.41 -1.38 -3.55
CA GLY A 542 -54.30 -0.21 -3.45
C GLY A 542 -54.64 0.24 -2.02
N GLN A 543 -53.96 -0.29 -0.98
CA GLN A 543 -54.45 -0.18 0.40
C GLN A 543 -54.25 1.19 1.06
N HIS A 544 -53.37 2.07 0.55
CA HIS A 544 -53.04 3.37 1.21
C HIS A 544 -52.71 4.53 0.24
N PRO A 545 -53.62 4.97 -0.66
CA PRO A 545 -53.37 6.12 -1.54
C PRO A 545 -53.00 7.42 -0.78
N GLU A 546 -53.55 7.64 0.42
CA GLU A 546 -53.21 8.78 1.29
C GLU A 546 -51.71 8.85 1.66
N GLY A 547 -51.01 7.71 1.68
CA GLY A 547 -49.58 7.65 2.01
C GLY A 547 -48.68 8.21 0.91
N ALA A 548 -49.12 8.16 -0.35
CA ALA A 548 -48.38 8.67 -1.50
C ALA A 548 -48.32 10.20 -1.46
N GLU A 549 -49.45 10.88 -1.31
CA GLU A 549 -49.50 12.35 -1.24
C GLU A 549 -48.76 12.89 -0.01
N GLN A 550 -48.90 12.25 1.16
CA GLN A 550 -48.16 12.63 2.36
C GLN A 550 -46.64 12.50 2.17
N THR A 551 -46.19 11.45 1.47
CA THR A 551 -44.78 11.25 1.13
C THR A 551 -44.31 12.32 0.15
N ALA A 552 -45.06 12.59 -0.92
CA ALA A 552 -44.76 13.64 -1.89
C ALA A 552 -44.70 15.05 -1.26
N ALA A 553 -45.60 15.34 -0.32
CA ALA A 553 -45.58 16.57 0.46
C ALA A 553 -44.36 16.66 1.39
N ALA A 554 -43.96 15.56 2.04
CA ALA A 554 -42.76 15.50 2.87
C ALA A 554 -41.47 15.69 2.05
N VAL A 555 -41.37 15.11 0.84
CA VAL A 555 -40.26 15.35 -0.10
C VAL A 555 -40.19 16.82 -0.49
N ARG A 556 -41.31 17.42 -0.91
CA ARG A 556 -41.38 18.85 -1.27
C ARG A 556 -40.96 19.75 -0.11
N ALA A 557 -41.41 19.45 1.11
CA ALA A 557 -41.03 20.19 2.32
C ALA A 557 -39.55 20.01 2.69
N ALA A 558 -38.97 18.83 2.48
CA ALA A 558 -37.54 18.59 2.67
C ALA A 558 -36.69 19.37 1.67
N VAL A 559 -36.96 19.22 0.36
CA VAL A 559 -36.21 19.90 -0.70
C VAL A 559 -36.25 21.44 -0.55
N ALA A 560 -37.33 22.00 0.01
CA ALA A 560 -37.43 23.43 0.31
C ALA A 560 -36.53 23.93 1.46
N GLN A 561 -36.03 23.06 2.34
CA GLN A 561 -35.19 23.43 3.49
C GLN A 561 -33.72 23.02 3.32
N LEU A 562 -33.45 22.01 2.49
CA LEU A 562 -32.11 21.41 2.31
C LEU A 562 -31.28 22.15 1.25
N THR A 563 -31.05 23.46 1.44
CA THR A 563 -30.38 24.32 0.45
C THR A 563 -28.91 23.97 0.14
N ARG A 564 -28.28 23.15 0.98
CA ARG A 564 -26.88 22.69 0.87
C ARG A 564 -26.70 21.39 0.07
N LEU A 565 -27.76 20.90 -0.57
CA LEU A 565 -27.69 19.68 -1.38
C LEU A 565 -26.84 19.89 -2.63
N THR A 566 -25.71 19.18 -2.70
CA THR A 566 -24.90 19.01 -3.91
C THR A 566 -25.37 17.84 -4.77
N PHE A 567 -26.09 16.88 -4.18
CA PHE A 567 -26.64 15.71 -4.85
C PHE A 567 -28.09 15.46 -4.43
N LEU A 568 -28.98 15.29 -5.41
CA LEU A 568 -30.36 14.91 -5.21
C LEU A 568 -30.72 13.77 -6.17
N ALA A 569 -31.10 12.61 -5.64
CA ALA A 569 -31.68 11.51 -6.40
C ALA A 569 -33.10 11.22 -5.92
N ILE A 570 -34.04 11.16 -6.85
CA ILE A 570 -35.45 10.84 -6.60
C ILE A 570 -35.88 9.81 -7.67
N SER A 571 -36.22 8.59 -7.24
CA SER A 571 -36.60 7.47 -8.12
C SER A 571 -37.93 6.86 -7.70
N ASP A 572 -38.82 6.63 -8.65
CA ASP A 572 -39.99 5.75 -8.50
C ASP A 572 -40.92 6.15 -7.33
N MET A 573 -41.03 7.45 -7.09
CA MET A 573 -41.62 7.99 -5.86
C MET A 573 -43.14 8.12 -5.94
N PRO A 574 -43.93 7.42 -5.10
CA PRO A 574 -45.38 7.47 -5.20
C PRO A 574 -45.91 8.89 -4.96
N GLY A 575 -46.77 9.37 -5.87
CA GLY A 575 -47.35 10.72 -5.83
C GLY A 575 -46.44 11.86 -6.31
N MET A 576 -45.22 11.59 -6.80
CA MET A 576 -44.27 12.60 -7.28
C MET A 576 -44.26 12.73 -8.82
N THR A 577 -45.40 13.06 -9.42
CA THR A 577 -45.55 13.22 -10.88
C THR A 577 -44.70 14.35 -11.50
N ALA A 578 -44.22 15.29 -10.68
CA ALA A 578 -43.41 16.42 -11.11
C ALA A 578 -42.26 16.68 -10.12
N PRO A 579 -41.12 17.20 -10.61
CA PRO A 579 -39.99 17.60 -9.76
C PRO A 579 -40.41 18.68 -8.74
N PRO A 580 -39.92 18.63 -7.48
CA PRO A 580 -40.21 19.67 -6.49
C PRO A 580 -39.87 21.08 -7.02
N PRO A 581 -40.81 22.05 -7.01
CA PRO A 581 -40.53 23.42 -7.45
C PRO A 581 -39.38 24.10 -6.69
N ALA A 582 -39.17 23.66 -5.45
CA ALA A 582 -38.08 24.08 -4.57
C ALA A 582 -36.66 23.72 -5.05
N ILE A 583 -36.50 22.87 -6.08
CA ILE A 583 -35.18 22.62 -6.71
C ILE A 583 -34.53 23.94 -7.17
N THR A 584 -35.34 24.94 -7.53
CA THR A 584 -34.86 26.28 -7.91
C THR A 584 -34.01 26.99 -6.84
N ALA A 585 -34.17 26.64 -5.57
CA ALA A 585 -33.40 27.17 -4.43
C ALA A 585 -32.10 26.41 -4.14
N LEU A 586 -31.85 25.26 -4.79
CA LEU A 586 -30.67 24.43 -4.56
C LEU A 586 -29.46 24.93 -5.38
N THR A 587 -28.95 26.11 -5.06
CA THR A 587 -27.83 26.74 -5.79
C THR A 587 -26.51 25.97 -5.74
N GLU A 588 -26.34 25.06 -4.78
CA GLU A 588 -25.17 24.18 -4.66
C GLU A 588 -25.31 22.85 -5.45
N LEU A 589 -26.45 22.59 -6.12
CA LEU A 589 -26.75 21.29 -6.74
C LEU A 589 -25.88 21.01 -7.97
N ARG A 590 -25.08 19.93 -7.88
CA ARG A 590 -24.18 19.46 -8.96
C ARG A 590 -24.72 18.25 -9.69
N THR A 591 -25.44 17.38 -8.99
CA THR A 591 -25.97 16.13 -9.55
C THR A 591 -27.45 16.02 -9.25
N LEU A 592 -28.27 15.89 -10.29
CA LEU A 592 -29.69 15.60 -10.20
C LEU A 592 -30.00 14.28 -10.92
N TYR A 593 -30.59 13.33 -10.20
CA TYR A 593 -31.19 12.11 -10.75
C TYR A 593 -32.70 12.14 -10.46
N TRP A 594 -33.52 12.02 -11.50
CA TRP A 594 -34.97 12.09 -11.41
C TRP A 594 -35.59 11.02 -12.31
N ALA A 595 -36.06 9.88 -11.78
CA ALA A 595 -36.66 8.82 -12.60
C ALA A 595 -38.17 8.98 -12.84
N GLY A 596 -38.86 9.82 -12.06
CA GLY A 596 -40.31 9.98 -12.14
C GLY A 596 -41.08 8.92 -11.34
N VAL A 597 -42.26 8.53 -11.83
CA VAL A 597 -43.14 7.53 -11.19
C VAL A 597 -43.56 6.49 -12.23
N THR A 598 -43.40 5.21 -11.89
CA THR A 598 -43.99 4.08 -12.61
C THR A 598 -45.33 3.68 -11.99
N ASP A 599 -46.17 3.05 -12.80
CA ASP A 599 -47.48 2.52 -12.42
C ASP A 599 -47.39 1.06 -11.94
N GLU A 600 -48.54 0.45 -11.67
CA GLU A 600 -48.66 -0.89 -11.10
C GLU A 600 -48.06 -2.00 -11.98
N ASN A 601 -48.00 -1.79 -13.30
CA ASN A 601 -47.41 -2.70 -14.29
C ASN A 601 -45.91 -2.42 -14.52
N GLY A 602 -45.37 -1.38 -13.89
CA GLY A 602 -44.08 -0.79 -14.27
C GLY A 602 -44.16 0.08 -15.52
N GLU A 603 -45.33 0.22 -16.16
CA GLU A 603 -45.54 1.19 -17.23
C GLU A 603 -45.47 2.60 -16.61
N SER A 604 -45.03 3.62 -17.33
CA SER A 604 -45.05 4.97 -16.74
C SER A 604 -46.48 5.49 -16.80
N VAL A 605 -47.11 5.82 -15.66
CA VAL A 605 -48.39 6.54 -15.64
C VAL A 605 -48.26 7.71 -16.60
N ALA A 606 -49.22 7.92 -17.50
CA ALA A 606 -49.13 8.95 -18.53
C ALA A 606 -49.89 10.24 -18.16
N PRO A 607 -49.28 11.17 -17.41
CA PRO A 607 -49.45 12.59 -17.64
C PRO A 607 -48.22 13.16 -18.38
N PRO A 608 -48.33 14.35 -18.99
CA PRO A 608 -47.15 15.07 -19.45
C PRO A 608 -46.27 15.39 -18.24
N PHE A 609 -45.12 14.71 -18.13
CA PHE A 609 -44.14 15.02 -17.10
C PHE A 609 -43.73 16.49 -17.23
N ALA A 610 -43.85 17.24 -16.14
CA ALA A 610 -43.47 18.64 -16.15
C ALA A 610 -41.96 18.80 -16.40
N ALA A 611 -41.59 19.82 -17.18
CA ALA A 611 -40.20 20.23 -17.31
C ALA A 611 -39.59 20.53 -15.94
N LEU A 612 -38.28 20.28 -15.78
CA LEU A 612 -37.57 20.73 -14.58
C LEU A 612 -37.59 22.27 -14.55
N PRO A 613 -37.83 22.89 -13.38
CA PRO A 613 -37.93 24.33 -13.30
C PRO A 613 -36.57 24.98 -13.52
N GLY A 614 -36.51 25.97 -14.43
CA GLY A 614 -35.30 26.78 -14.63
C GLY A 614 -34.94 27.58 -13.38
N GLY A 615 -33.67 27.97 -13.25
CA GLY A 615 -33.21 28.79 -12.12
C GLY A 615 -31.70 28.73 -11.92
N ALA A 616 -31.23 29.37 -10.86
CA ALA A 616 -29.79 29.54 -10.57
C ALA A 616 -29.04 28.21 -10.39
N TRP A 617 -29.71 27.16 -9.90
CA TRP A 617 -29.15 25.81 -9.72
C TRP A 617 -28.53 25.22 -10.99
N LEU A 618 -29.06 25.57 -12.18
CA LEU A 618 -28.54 25.09 -13.46
C LEU A 618 -27.08 25.53 -13.71
N SER A 619 -26.66 26.67 -13.18
CA SER A 619 -25.30 27.19 -13.37
C SER A 619 -24.20 26.33 -12.72
N GLY A 620 -24.55 25.57 -11.68
CA GLY A 620 -23.67 24.63 -10.98
C GLY A 620 -23.89 23.15 -11.36
N LEU A 621 -24.92 22.87 -12.18
CA LEU A 621 -25.29 21.51 -12.55
C LEU A 621 -24.24 20.88 -13.46
N GLN A 622 -23.70 19.75 -13.02
CA GLN A 622 -22.62 19.01 -13.68
C GLN A 622 -23.13 17.71 -14.31
N THR A 623 -24.07 17.04 -13.64
CA THR A 623 -24.68 15.80 -14.09
C THR A 623 -26.19 15.81 -13.92
N LEU A 624 -26.91 15.47 -14.99
CA LEU A 624 -28.38 15.35 -15.00
C LEU A 624 -28.79 13.98 -15.54
N ALA A 625 -29.59 13.22 -14.79
CA ALA A 625 -30.21 12.00 -15.29
C ALA A 625 -31.74 12.07 -15.14
N ALA A 626 -32.47 11.91 -16.26
CA ALA A 626 -33.93 11.95 -16.29
C ALA A 626 -34.54 11.18 -17.48
N PRO A 627 -35.86 10.87 -17.46
CA PRO A 627 -36.58 10.34 -18.61
C PRO A 627 -36.45 11.24 -19.86
N PRO A 628 -36.48 10.67 -21.09
CA PRO A 628 -36.23 11.41 -22.33
C PRO A 628 -37.18 12.60 -22.52
N ASN A 629 -38.45 12.45 -22.16
CA ASN A 629 -39.47 13.50 -22.24
C ASN A 629 -39.27 14.61 -21.19
N VAL A 630 -38.74 14.32 -20.01
CA VAL A 630 -38.31 15.35 -19.04
C VAL A 630 -37.11 16.11 -19.59
N LEU A 631 -36.12 15.42 -20.17
CA LEU A 631 -34.97 16.06 -20.80
C LEU A 631 -35.39 16.98 -21.96
N LEU A 632 -36.25 16.50 -22.86
CA LEU A 632 -36.73 17.26 -24.02
C LEU A 632 -37.59 18.48 -23.64
N SER A 633 -38.44 18.37 -22.63
CA SER A 633 -39.22 19.51 -22.13
C SER A 633 -38.37 20.52 -21.35
N THR A 634 -37.27 20.07 -20.73
CA THR A 634 -36.32 20.93 -20.00
C THR A 634 -35.24 21.53 -20.92
N ALA A 635 -35.03 20.98 -22.12
CA ALA A 635 -33.97 21.35 -23.05
C ALA A 635 -33.76 22.87 -23.24
N PRO A 636 -34.80 23.73 -23.36
CA PRO A 636 -34.63 25.18 -23.45
C PRO A 636 -33.96 25.82 -22.22
N ALA A 637 -34.24 25.33 -21.01
CA ALA A 637 -33.64 25.83 -19.78
C ALA A 637 -32.18 25.37 -19.62
N LEU A 638 -31.88 24.14 -20.05
CA LEU A 638 -30.54 23.54 -19.96
C LEU A 638 -29.49 24.23 -20.83
N GLY A 639 -29.89 25.08 -21.78
CA GLY A 639 -28.96 25.98 -22.49
C GLY A 639 -28.19 26.95 -21.56
N THR A 640 -28.62 27.10 -20.31
CA THR A 640 -27.90 27.88 -19.28
C THR A 640 -26.95 27.05 -18.41
N ALA A 641 -26.96 25.72 -18.52
CA ALA A 641 -26.20 24.81 -17.66
C ALA A 641 -24.75 24.60 -18.16
N ALA A 642 -23.94 25.67 -18.12
CA ALA A 642 -22.59 25.69 -18.70
C ALA A 642 -21.58 24.68 -18.11
N GLN A 643 -21.89 24.04 -16.97
CA GLN A 643 -21.06 22.99 -16.35
C GLN A 643 -21.51 21.57 -16.66
N LEU A 644 -22.63 21.40 -17.37
CA LEU A 644 -23.26 20.11 -17.65
C LEU A 644 -22.38 19.28 -18.59
N HIS A 645 -21.71 18.27 -18.03
CA HIS A 645 -20.77 17.41 -18.77
C HIS A 645 -21.17 15.93 -18.76
N CYS A 646 -22.19 15.56 -17.98
CA CYS A 646 -22.81 14.24 -18.04
C CYS A 646 -24.34 14.32 -18.11
N ILE A 647 -24.93 13.58 -19.07
CA ILE A 647 -26.38 13.42 -19.20
C ILE A 647 -26.70 11.92 -19.12
N GLY A 648 -27.68 11.56 -18.30
CA GLY A 648 -28.25 10.22 -18.20
C GLY A 648 -29.66 10.17 -18.78
N ILE A 649 -29.87 9.34 -19.81
CA ILE A 649 -31.19 9.06 -20.36
C ILE A 649 -31.72 7.79 -19.69
N LEU A 650 -32.65 7.97 -18.76
CA LEU A 650 -33.26 6.88 -17.98
C LEU A 650 -34.36 6.20 -18.79
N LYS A 651 -34.55 4.89 -18.64
CA LYS A 651 -35.67 4.19 -19.24
C LYS A 651 -36.97 4.66 -18.57
N SER A 652 -37.97 4.95 -19.39
CA SER A 652 -39.36 5.09 -18.95
C SER A 652 -40.23 4.31 -19.91
N TYR A 653 -41.01 3.37 -19.38
CA TYR A 653 -41.75 2.38 -20.15
C TYR A 653 -42.87 2.98 -21.02
N ALA A 654 -43.33 4.21 -20.74
CA ALA A 654 -44.31 4.91 -21.58
C ALA A 654 -43.69 5.83 -22.64
N VAL A 655 -42.36 5.90 -22.74
CA VAL A 655 -41.67 6.84 -23.63
C VAL A 655 -41.25 6.13 -24.92
N SER A 656 -41.80 6.56 -26.05
CA SER A 656 -41.50 5.95 -27.36
C SER A 656 -40.02 6.07 -27.73
N LEU A 657 -39.53 5.13 -28.55
CA LEU A 657 -38.17 5.15 -29.10
C LEU A 657 -37.83 6.48 -29.81
N GLU A 658 -38.82 7.16 -30.39
CA GLU A 658 -38.64 8.47 -31.01
C GLU A 658 -38.23 9.56 -30.02
N HIS A 659 -38.79 9.55 -28.80
CA HIS A 659 -38.41 10.46 -27.72
C HIS A 659 -37.01 10.14 -27.19
N VAL A 660 -36.65 8.86 -27.07
CA VAL A 660 -35.27 8.45 -26.74
C VAL A 660 -34.29 8.96 -27.80
N ALA A 661 -34.60 8.74 -29.08
CA ALA A 661 -33.79 9.21 -30.21
C ALA A 661 -33.69 10.74 -30.24
N ALA A 662 -34.76 11.47 -29.96
CA ALA A 662 -34.76 12.91 -29.88
C ALA A 662 -33.92 13.42 -28.69
N ALA A 663 -34.01 12.79 -27.52
CA ALA A 663 -33.19 13.13 -26.36
C ALA A 663 -31.70 12.86 -26.61
N ILE A 664 -31.34 11.75 -27.28
CA ILE A 664 -29.97 11.46 -27.72
C ILE A 664 -29.48 12.56 -28.69
N ARG A 665 -30.26 12.90 -29.72
CA ARG A 665 -29.89 13.97 -30.68
C ARG A 665 -29.70 15.33 -30.01
N TRP A 666 -30.57 15.69 -29.06
CA TRP A 666 -30.42 16.92 -28.28
C TRP A 666 -29.16 16.88 -27.39
N ALA A 667 -28.92 15.78 -26.68
CA ALA A 667 -27.75 15.64 -25.80
C ALA A 667 -26.42 15.71 -26.58
N VAL A 668 -26.33 15.06 -27.75
CA VAL A 668 -25.15 15.15 -28.64
C VAL A 668 -24.91 16.59 -29.12
N GLY A 669 -25.97 17.39 -29.25
CA GLY A 669 -25.88 18.83 -29.57
C GLY A 669 -25.48 19.74 -28.40
N CYS A 670 -25.36 19.24 -27.16
CA CYS A 670 -25.03 20.05 -25.99
C CYS A 670 -23.51 20.38 -25.95
N PRO A 671 -23.11 21.66 -26.04
CA PRO A 671 -21.70 22.04 -25.99
C PRO A 671 -21.11 21.75 -24.60
N GLY A 672 -19.99 21.02 -24.56
CA GLY A 672 -19.30 20.64 -23.32
C GLY A 672 -19.68 19.26 -22.77
N LEU A 673 -20.66 18.57 -23.34
CA LEU A 673 -21.01 17.20 -22.92
C LEU A 673 -19.83 16.24 -23.16
N ARG A 674 -19.45 15.50 -22.12
CA ARG A 674 -18.36 14.50 -22.15
C ARG A 674 -18.86 13.07 -22.03
N ARG A 675 -19.99 12.85 -21.34
CA ARG A 675 -20.57 11.52 -21.12
C ARG A 675 -22.08 11.54 -21.33
N LEU A 676 -22.55 10.60 -22.13
CA LEU A 676 -23.96 10.29 -22.32
C LEU A 676 -24.18 8.87 -21.80
N LEU A 677 -24.81 8.75 -20.63
CA LEU A 677 -25.22 7.46 -20.08
C LEU A 677 -26.60 7.15 -20.66
N VAL A 678 -26.74 6.00 -21.33
CA VAL A 678 -28.02 5.52 -21.83
C VAL A 678 -28.32 4.21 -21.13
N GLU A 679 -29.53 4.09 -20.59
CA GLU A 679 -29.94 2.83 -19.96
C GLU A 679 -29.97 1.68 -20.99
N PRO A 680 -29.42 0.49 -20.68
CA PRO A 680 -29.08 -0.52 -21.65
C PRO A 680 -30.31 -1.05 -22.36
N PRO A 681 -30.17 -1.35 -23.65
CA PRO A 681 -31.31 -1.13 -24.50
C PRO A 681 -31.89 -2.44 -25.03
N GLU A 682 -33.17 -2.39 -25.35
CA GLU A 682 -33.68 -3.20 -26.46
C GLU A 682 -32.85 -2.88 -27.72
N PRO A 683 -32.54 -3.87 -28.59
CA PRO A 683 -31.59 -3.70 -29.70
C PRO A 683 -31.75 -2.41 -30.53
N ALA A 684 -32.98 -1.91 -30.66
CA ALA A 684 -33.32 -0.66 -31.33
C ALA A 684 -32.57 0.59 -30.82
N ILE A 685 -32.32 0.76 -29.51
CA ILE A 685 -31.61 1.98 -29.04
C ILE A 685 -30.09 1.84 -29.27
N GLN A 686 -29.54 0.61 -29.30
CA GLN A 686 -28.15 0.41 -29.73
C GLN A 686 -27.96 0.84 -31.20
N GLU A 687 -28.94 0.56 -32.05
CA GLU A 687 -29.00 1.06 -33.42
C GLU A 687 -29.17 2.59 -33.47
N LEU A 688 -30.04 3.18 -32.63
CA LEU A 688 -30.16 4.65 -32.55
C LEU A 688 -28.85 5.32 -32.11
N CYS A 689 -28.09 4.74 -31.18
CA CYS A 689 -26.77 5.22 -30.78
C CYS A 689 -25.75 5.13 -31.92
N SER A 690 -25.74 4.04 -32.69
CA SER A 690 -24.83 3.90 -33.84
C SER A 690 -25.22 4.82 -35.01
N GLN A 691 -26.51 4.98 -35.28
CA GLN A 691 -27.03 5.95 -36.25
C GLN A 691 -26.70 7.40 -35.86
N ALA A 692 -26.87 7.77 -34.58
CA ALA A 692 -26.50 9.10 -34.10
C ALA A 692 -25.00 9.38 -34.23
N GLY A 693 -24.15 8.40 -33.90
CA GLY A 693 -22.70 8.50 -34.06
C GLY A 693 -22.20 8.45 -35.52
N ALA A 694 -23.00 7.92 -36.45
CA ALA A 694 -22.69 7.89 -37.88
C ALA A 694 -23.20 9.14 -38.63
N ALA A 695 -24.34 9.69 -38.23
CA ALA A 695 -24.98 10.84 -38.88
C ALA A 695 -24.41 12.20 -38.45
N GLN A 696 -23.78 12.27 -37.27
CA GLN A 696 -23.07 13.45 -36.77
C GLN A 696 -21.67 13.06 -36.34
N GLN A 697 -20.67 13.87 -36.71
CA GLN A 697 -19.33 13.75 -36.10
C GLN A 697 -19.48 14.00 -34.60
N LEU A 698 -19.37 12.93 -33.80
CA LEU A 698 -19.49 13.03 -32.34
C LEU A 698 -18.51 14.10 -31.81
N PRO A 699 -18.95 15.01 -30.91
CA PRO A 699 -18.06 15.99 -30.30
C PRO A 699 -16.81 15.31 -29.73
N ALA A 700 -15.63 15.87 -30.03
CA ALA A 700 -14.36 15.24 -29.69
C ALA A 700 -14.24 14.99 -28.18
N GLY A 701 -14.28 13.71 -27.78
CA GLY A 701 -14.22 13.28 -26.38
C GLY A 701 -15.55 12.87 -25.75
N LEU A 702 -16.69 12.99 -26.44
CA LEU A 702 -17.96 12.45 -25.96
C LEU A 702 -17.92 10.91 -25.91
N ARG A 703 -18.23 10.34 -24.75
CA ARG A 703 -18.42 8.89 -24.55
C ARG A 703 -19.89 8.57 -24.39
N ILE A 704 -20.39 7.61 -25.15
CA ILE A 704 -21.72 7.03 -24.97
C ILE A 704 -21.53 5.70 -24.23
N GLU A 705 -22.12 5.58 -23.05
CA GLU A 705 -21.98 4.42 -22.16
C GLU A 705 -23.36 3.77 -21.95
N SER A 706 -23.44 2.46 -22.12
CA SER A 706 -24.65 1.66 -21.86
C SER A 706 -24.60 1.15 -20.42
N VAL A 707 -25.53 1.60 -19.56
CA VAL A 707 -25.41 1.48 -18.08
C VAL A 707 -26.77 1.17 -17.43
N GLU A 708 -26.96 0.01 -16.80
CA GLU A 708 -28.24 -0.38 -16.15
C GLU A 708 -28.78 0.71 -15.22
N GLN A 709 -30.11 0.90 -15.07
CA GLN A 709 -30.70 1.96 -14.22
C GLN A 709 -30.09 2.02 -12.82
N GLN A 710 -29.96 0.85 -12.19
CA GLN A 710 -29.36 0.69 -10.87
C GLN A 710 -27.87 1.03 -10.88
N HIS A 711 -27.18 0.77 -11.99
CA HIS A 711 -25.79 1.16 -12.21
C HIS A 711 -25.66 2.66 -12.54
N ILE A 712 -26.60 3.33 -13.23
CA ILE A 712 -26.59 4.80 -13.42
C ILE A 712 -26.69 5.46 -12.05
N CYS A 713 -27.72 5.13 -11.26
CA CYS A 713 -27.89 5.68 -9.92
C CYS A 713 -26.64 5.43 -9.05
N ARG A 714 -26.08 4.21 -9.11
CA ARG A 714 -24.85 3.87 -8.37
C ARG A 714 -23.62 4.63 -8.85
N VAL A 715 -23.38 4.76 -10.16
CA VAL A 715 -22.26 5.52 -10.74
C VAL A 715 -22.33 6.97 -10.29
N LEU A 716 -23.51 7.59 -10.34
CA LEU A 716 -23.74 8.95 -9.87
C LEU A 716 -23.53 9.10 -8.36
N ILE A 717 -23.91 8.09 -7.56
CA ILE A 717 -23.63 8.04 -6.12
C ILE A 717 -22.13 7.89 -5.85
N GLU A 718 -21.39 7.05 -6.59
CA GLU A 718 -19.93 6.92 -6.43
C GLU A 718 -19.19 8.20 -6.87
N GLU A 719 -19.63 8.88 -7.93
CA GLU A 719 -19.11 10.20 -8.33
C GLU A 719 -19.36 11.27 -7.26
N CYS A 720 -20.55 11.26 -6.66
CA CYS A 720 -20.88 12.13 -5.54
C CYS A 720 -19.96 11.88 -4.33
N LYS A 721 -19.73 10.60 -3.97
CA LYS A 721 -18.77 10.21 -2.91
C LYS A 721 -17.33 10.62 -3.20
N ALA A 722 -16.94 10.77 -4.47
CA ALA A 722 -15.61 11.27 -4.84
C ALA A 722 -15.49 12.81 -4.77
N THR A 723 -16.61 13.52 -4.65
CA THR A 723 -16.69 15.00 -4.67
C THR A 723 -16.94 15.61 -3.27
N ILE A 724 -17.46 14.82 -2.31
CA ILE A 724 -17.77 15.22 -0.93
C ILE A 724 -16.62 14.87 0.02
#